data_AF-A0A1K1QTE3-F1
#
_entry.id   AF-A0A1K1QTE3-F1
#
_cell.length_a   1.000
_cell.length_b   1.000
_cell.length_c   1.000
_cell.angle_alpha   90.00
_cell.angle_beta   90.00
_cell.angle_gamma   90.00
#
_symmetry.space_group_name_H-M   'P 1'
#
loop_
_entity.id
_entity.type
_entity.pdbx_description
1 polymer ?
#
loop_
_entity_poly.entity_id
_entity_poly.type
_entity_poly.pdbx_seq_one_letter_code
_entity_poly.pdbx_strand_id
1 'polypeptide(L)'
;MSKVDLAQFHKAFHEESLDGLDAMEQALLALDEGSDDPELINVVFRAAHSIKGGAATFGFTDVAAFTHVAENLMDEVRSGRRPMEKAVVELLLRSGDTVRDMLSLSMAGQPAATPESQALLAELSAMVSGGSAAPVAAAKAAAPAETVEGWDITFRPFDYLLKTGNDPARMFRELGALGPLRVECDASKLPSLADMDASSSYLGWSLHLDAGAKRAAVEGVFDWVDGDCELNLAPRIAAPAPAPAPAAAPAAPAAPRAVRDPAANSEASSVRVGIEKIDTLINLVGELVITQSMLSQFQDGVDESQLEMLRDGLAQLGRHTRELQESVMSIRMLPISTVFNRFPRLVRDLAQKLDKKVVLDLRGETTELDKTVLEKIGDPLVHLVRNAIDHGLEVPAKRLAAGKGDTGTLRMEAFHRGGAIVVEVADDGAGLNREAIVAKAVQRGIIASGDGMSDDAVAELIFEAGFSTAAATTDLSGRGVGMDVVRRNVMDLGGTVAIRSTHGSGTTFTITLPLTLAIIDGLTAAVAEETYIVPLVSIVESVQVQPDGVRSVVGGGELFRFRDQWLPIVRLFDVFGCQGKRPPVDEGIVIVVEGEGTRIGLFVDELIGQQQAVVKSLEANYRRVAGVSGATILADGSVALIVDVAGLVRMQARRKAA
;
A
#
# COMPACT_ATOMS: atom_id res chain seq x y z
N MET A 1 -22.30 -28.18 -3.84
CA MET A 1 -21.38 -27.21 -4.46
C MET A 1 -21.73 -25.84 -3.92
N SER A 2 -20.88 -25.29 -3.06
CA SER A 2 -21.00 -23.89 -2.61
C SER A 2 -20.93 -22.98 -3.82
N LYS A 3 -21.86 -22.03 -3.96
CA LYS A 3 -21.72 -20.93 -4.91
C LYS A 3 -20.42 -20.21 -4.56
N VAL A 4 -19.41 -20.32 -5.41
CA VAL A 4 -18.20 -19.49 -5.30
C VAL A 4 -18.68 -18.05 -5.37
N ASP A 5 -18.36 -17.27 -4.34
CA ASP A 5 -18.75 -15.88 -4.27
C ASP A 5 -17.87 -15.07 -5.24
N LEU A 6 -18.40 -14.75 -6.42
CA LEU A 6 -17.72 -13.94 -7.45
C LEU A 6 -17.25 -12.59 -6.89
N ALA A 7 -17.89 -12.08 -5.83
CA ALA A 7 -17.51 -10.81 -5.20
C ALA A 7 -16.07 -10.82 -4.67
N GLN A 8 -15.54 -11.98 -4.24
CA GLN A 8 -14.17 -12.11 -3.79
C GLN A 8 -13.16 -11.93 -4.95
N PHE A 9 -13.52 -12.39 -6.14
CA PHE A 9 -12.66 -12.28 -7.34
C PHE A 9 -12.75 -10.91 -8.01
N HIS A 10 -13.88 -10.20 -7.85
CA HIS A 10 -14.00 -8.82 -8.33
C HIS A 10 -12.99 -7.88 -7.65
N LYS A 11 -12.71 -8.10 -6.35
CA LYS A 11 -11.71 -7.31 -5.63
C LYS A 11 -10.30 -7.57 -6.17
N ALA A 12 -9.92 -8.83 -6.34
CA ALA A 12 -8.62 -9.20 -6.88
C ALA A 12 -8.42 -8.69 -8.32
N PHE A 13 -9.42 -8.85 -9.18
CA PHE A 13 -9.42 -8.30 -10.53
C PHE A 13 -9.29 -6.78 -10.56
N HIS A 14 -9.96 -6.09 -9.65
CA HIS A 14 -9.87 -4.64 -9.56
C HIS A 14 -8.46 -4.19 -9.15
N GLU A 15 -7.87 -4.82 -8.13
CA GLU A 15 -6.49 -4.56 -7.70
C GLU A 15 -5.51 -4.82 -8.85
N GLU A 16 -5.60 -5.97 -9.53
CA GLU A 16 -4.76 -6.32 -10.69
C GLU A 16 -4.94 -5.34 -11.87
N SER A 17 -6.17 -4.89 -12.11
CA SER A 17 -6.46 -3.91 -13.16
C SER A 17 -5.87 -2.54 -12.84
N LEU A 18 -5.87 -2.12 -11.57
CA LEU A 18 -5.23 -0.88 -11.14
C LEU A 18 -3.72 -0.96 -11.29
N ASP A 19 -3.11 -2.08 -10.91
CA ASP A 19 -1.67 -2.30 -11.09
C ASP A 19 -1.28 -2.31 -12.58
N GLY A 20 -2.10 -2.93 -13.42
CA GLY A 20 -1.95 -2.90 -14.87
C GLY A 20 -2.06 -1.49 -15.46
N LEU A 21 -3.03 -0.69 -14.99
CA LEU A 21 -3.19 0.72 -15.40
C LEU A 21 -2.00 1.58 -14.97
N ASP A 22 -1.46 1.36 -13.77
CA ASP A 22 -0.29 2.06 -13.26
C ASP A 22 0.97 1.71 -14.08
N ALA A 23 1.16 0.43 -14.44
CA ALA A 23 2.24 0.00 -15.31
C ALA A 23 2.10 0.57 -16.73
N MET A 24 0.88 0.59 -17.27
CA MET A 24 0.57 1.20 -18.56
C MET A 24 0.91 2.70 -18.56
N GLU A 25 0.52 3.41 -17.51
CA GLU A 25 0.78 4.84 -17.34
C GLU A 25 2.28 5.15 -17.24
N GLN A 26 3.03 4.40 -16.43
CA GLN A 26 4.48 4.56 -16.32
C GLN A 26 5.17 4.34 -17.67
N ALA A 27 4.77 3.29 -18.40
CA ALA A 27 5.32 3.02 -19.73
C ALA A 27 4.99 4.13 -20.73
N LEU A 28 3.76 4.68 -20.70
CA LEU A 28 3.35 5.81 -21.54
C LEU A 28 4.10 7.11 -21.20
N LEU A 29 4.39 7.37 -19.93
CA LEU A 29 5.16 8.54 -19.50
C LEU A 29 6.66 8.42 -19.83
N ALA A 30 7.18 7.20 -19.88
CA ALA A 30 8.56 6.91 -20.27
C ALA A 30 8.79 6.97 -21.80
N LEU A 31 7.72 6.91 -22.59
CA LEU A 31 7.78 7.07 -24.05
C LEU A 31 7.93 8.55 -24.40
N ASP A 32 9.16 8.95 -24.77
CA ASP A 32 9.48 10.30 -25.27
C ASP A 32 8.99 10.50 -26.72
N GLU A 33 8.88 11.74 -27.22
CA GLU A 33 8.44 12.03 -28.60
C GLU A 33 9.30 11.27 -29.64
N GLY A 34 8.71 10.26 -30.30
CA GLY A 34 9.38 9.44 -31.32
C GLY A 34 10.13 8.21 -30.80
N SER A 35 9.93 7.85 -29.52
CA SER A 35 10.43 6.59 -28.95
C SER A 35 9.54 5.41 -29.38
N ASP A 36 10.08 4.51 -30.20
CA ASP A 36 9.45 3.23 -30.55
C ASP A 36 10.02 2.08 -29.71
N ASP A 37 10.22 2.29 -28.39
CA ASP A 37 10.74 1.26 -27.50
C ASP A 37 9.77 0.05 -27.46
N PRO A 38 10.15 -1.11 -28.05
CA PRO A 38 9.26 -2.24 -28.15
C PRO A 38 8.90 -2.84 -26.79
N GLU A 39 9.76 -2.68 -25.78
CA GLU A 39 9.48 -3.20 -24.43
C GLU A 39 8.37 -2.40 -23.76
N LEU A 40 8.45 -1.06 -23.81
CA LEU A 40 7.43 -0.16 -23.26
C LEU A 40 6.09 -0.32 -23.98
N ILE A 41 6.11 -0.41 -25.32
CA ILE A 41 4.90 -0.65 -26.13
C ILE A 41 4.24 -1.98 -25.73
N ASN A 42 5.02 -3.04 -25.50
CA ASN A 42 4.48 -4.34 -25.07
C ASN A 42 3.95 -4.33 -23.63
N VAL A 43 4.50 -3.50 -22.73
CA VAL A 43 3.93 -3.29 -21.39
C VAL A 43 2.54 -2.66 -21.50
N VAL A 44 2.41 -1.59 -22.27
CA VAL A 44 1.12 -0.90 -22.50
C VAL A 44 0.09 -1.84 -23.14
N PHE A 45 0.50 -2.62 -24.15
CA PHE A 45 -0.38 -3.59 -24.80
C PHE A 45 -0.84 -4.71 -23.84
N ARG A 46 0.06 -5.30 -23.06
CA ARG A 46 -0.28 -6.36 -22.10
C ARG A 46 -1.26 -5.87 -21.04
N ALA A 47 -1.07 -4.65 -20.54
CA ALA A 47 -1.99 -4.05 -19.58
C ALA A 47 -3.41 -3.92 -20.17
N ALA A 48 -3.55 -3.33 -21.37
CA ALA A 48 -4.84 -3.21 -22.03
C ALA A 48 -5.50 -4.57 -22.33
N HIS A 49 -4.71 -5.54 -22.78
CA HIS A 49 -5.18 -6.90 -23.09
C HIS A 49 -5.65 -7.65 -21.85
N SER A 50 -4.90 -7.58 -20.74
CA SER A 50 -5.26 -8.22 -19.48
C SER A 50 -6.54 -7.64 -18.89
N ILE A 51 -6.66 -6.30 -18.87
CA ILE A 51 -7.87 -5.63 -18.35
C ILE A 51 -9.09 -5.98 -19.21
N LYS A 52 -8.96 -6.06 -20.54
CA LYS A 52 -10.04 -6.55 -21.42
C LYS A 52 -10.44 -7.99 -21.07
N GLY A 53 -9.48 -8.89 -20.95
CA GLY A 53 -9.73 -10.30 -20.64
C GLY A 53 -10.44 -10.49 -19.30
N GLY A 54 -9.93 -9.85 -18.25
CA GLY A 54 -10.53 -9.88 -16.93
C GLY A 54 -11.92 -9.22 -16.92
N ALA A 55 -12.08 -8.04 -17.54
CA ALA A 55 -13.38 -7.36 -17.61
C ALA A 55 -14.45 -8.21 -18.31
N ALA A 56 -14.08 -8.90 -19.41
CA ALA A 56 -14.98 -9.82 -20.10
C ALA A 56 -15.34 -11.03 -19.22
N THR A 57 -14.38 -11.57 -18.48
CA THR A 57 -14.54 -12.73 -17.60
C THR A 57 -15.48 -12.45 -16.43
N PHE A 58 -15.39 -11.26 -15.83
CA PHE A 58 -16.21 -10.85 -14.69
C PHE A 58 -17.50 -10.11 -15.08
N GLY A 59 -17.80 -9.98 -16.38
CA GLY A 59 -19.05 -9.42 -16.88
C GLY A 59 -19.11 -7.88 -16.89
N PHE A 60 -17.97 -7.20 -16.82
CA PHE A 60 -17.86 -5.75 -16.96
C PHE A 60 -17.83 -5.34 -18.44
N THR A 61 -18.98 -5.46 -19.10
CA THR A 61 -19.12 -5.32 -20.57
C THR A 61 -18.66 -3.97 -21.10
N ASP A 62 -18.94 -2.88 -20.38
CA ASP A 62 -18.57 -1.53 -20.81
C ASP A 62 -17.06 -1.32 -20.73
N VAL A 63 -16.43 -1.82 -19.66
CA VAL A 63 -14.97 -1.78 -19.48
C VAL A 63 -14.29 -2.61 -20.57
N ALA A 64 -14.77 -3.83 -20.82
CA ALA A 64 -14.22 -4.71 -21.86
C ALA A 64 -14.36 -4.11 -23.26
N ALA A 65 -15.48 -3.46 -23.57
CA ALA A 65 -15.69 -2.80 -24.85
C ALA A 65 -14.73 -1.61 -25.04
N PHE A 66 -14.50 -0.82 -23.99
CA PHE A 66 -13.59 0.32 -24.02
C PHE A 66 -12.13 -0.12 -24.20
N THR A 67 -11.67 -1.07 -23.38
CA THR A 67 -10.28 -1.56 -23.42
C THR A 67 -9.96 -2.31 -24.70
N HIS A 68 -10.95 -2.96 -25.33
CA HIS A 68 -10.79 -3.56 -26.65
C HIS A 68 -10.42 -2.53 -27.73
N VAL A 69 -10.98 -1.32 -27.71
CA VAL A 69 -10.63 -0.27 -28.68
C VAL A 69 -9.22 0.29 -28.40
N ALA A 70 -8.88 0.48 -27.12
CA ALA A 70 -7.53 0.89 -26.72
C ALA A 70 -6.47 -0.16 -27.12
N GLU A 71 -6.77 -1.45 -26.97
CA GLU A 71 -5.91 -2.55 -27.40
C GLU A 71 -5.73 -2.58 -28.92
N ASN A 72 -6.78 -2.34 -29.70
CA ASN A 72 -6.66 -2.26 -31.17
C ASN A 72 -5.75 -1.11 -31.62
N LEU A 73 -5.83 0.05 -30.96
CA LEU A 73 -4.90 1.15 -31.20
C LEU A 73 -3.46 0.75 -30.88
N MET A 74 -3.26 0.05 -29.77
CA MET A 74 -1.93 -0.46 -29.39
C MET A 74 -1.42 -1.56 -30.33
N ASP A 75 -2.30 -2.38 -30.92
CA ASP A 75 -1.89 -3.37 -31.92
C ASP A 75 -1.42 -2.71 -33.23
N GLU A 76 -2.05 -1.60 -33.66
CA GLU A 76 -1.52 -0.79 -34.78
C GLU A 76 -0.13 -0.23 -34.51
N VAL A 77 0.11 0.23 -33.28
CA VAL A 77 1.42 0.76 -32.88
C VAL A 77 2.45 -0.37 -32.81
N ARG A 78 2.11 -1.48 -32.14
CA ARG A 78 2.96 -2.66 -32.01
C ARG A 78 3.32 -3.31 -33.35
N SER A 79 2.40 -3.30 -34.31
CA SER A 79 2.61 -3.85 -35.65
C SER A 79 3.33 -2.88 -36.60
N GLY A 80 3.69 -1.68 -36.14
CA GLY A 80 4.35 -0.65 -36.94
C GLY A 80 3.44 0.00 -37.98
N ARG A 81 2.11 -0.24 -37.92
CA ARG A 81 1.11 0.41 -38.79
C ARG A 81 0.87 1.87 -38.41
N ARG A 82 1.21 2.26 -37.17
CA ARG A 82 1.07 3.62 -36.64
C ARG A 82 2.27 3.99 -35.76
N PRO A 83 2.88 5.17 -35.93
CA PRO A 83 3.93 5.65 -35.02
C PRO A 83 3.36 6.04 -33.65
N MET A 84 4.15 5.88 -32.59
CA MET A 84 3.80 6.35 -31.24
C MET A 84 3.99 7.87 -31.13
N GLU A 85 3.04 8.64 -31.68
CA GLU A 85 3.03 10.09 -31.63
C GLU A 85 2.44 10.62 -30.31
N LYS A 86 2.77 11.85 -29.93
CA LYS A 86 2.27 12.49 -28.71
C LYS A 86 0.74 12.47 -28.57
N ALA A 87 0.01 12.62 -29.68
CA ALA A 87 -1.44 12.53 -29.69
C ALA A 87 -1.97 11.13 -29.28
N VAL A 88 -1.23 10.07 -29.62
CA VAL A 88 -1.56 8.68 -29.23
C VAL A 88 -1.28 8.48 -27.74
N VAL A 89 -0.12 8.96 -27.25
CA VAL A 89 0.26 8.89 -25.84
C VAL A 89 -0.75 9.63 -24.95
N GLU A 90 -1.10 10.88 -25.29
CA GLU A 90 -2.08 11.67 -24.56
C GLU A 90 -3.47 11.01 -24.54
N LEU A 91 -3.88 10.41 -25.67
CA LEU A 91 -5.15 9.70 -25.75
C LEU A 91 -5.18 8.42 -24.90
N LEU A 92 -4.09 7.66 -24.87
CA LEU A 92 -3.97 6.44 -24.05
C LEU A 92 -3.89 6.76 -22.55
N LEU A 93 -3.24 7.86 -22.15
CA LEU A 93 -3.24 8.31 -20.75
C LEU A 93 -4.65 8.68 -20.28
N ARG A 94 -5.40 9.47 -21.07
CA ARG A 94 -6.82 9.77 -20.81
C ARG A 94 -7.67 8.50 -20.77
N SER A 95 -7.34 7.52 -21.60
CA SER A 95 -8.03 6.22 -21.65
C SER A 95 -7.79 5.41 -20.39
N GLY A 96 -6.56 5.39 -19.85
CA GLY A 96 -6.25 4.75 -18.58
C GLY A 96 -7.02 5.33 -17.40
N ASP A 97 -7.11 6.67 -17.31
CA ASP A 97 -7.90 7.34 -16.27
C ASP A 97 -9.39 7.01 -16.39
N THR A 98 -9.92 7.02 -17.60
CA THR A 98 -11.32 6.66 -17.86
C THR A 98 -11.62 5.22 -17.47
N VAL A 99 -10.74 4.27 -17.80
CA VAL A 99 -10.89 2.87 -17.40
C VAL A 99 -10.85 2.72 -15.87
N ARG A 100 -10.00 3.49 -15.17
CA ARG A 100 -9.92 3.52 -13.70
C ARG A 100 -11.25 3.94 -13.08
N ASP A 101 -11.86 4.99 -13.63
CA ASP A 101 -13.18 5.47 -13.19
C ASP A 101 -14.29 4.45 -13.51
N MET A 102 -14.28 3.88 -14.71
CA MET A 102 -15.24 2.85 -15.14
C MET A 102 -15.19 1.59 -14.28
N LEU A 103 -14.00 1.15 -13.87
CA LEU A 103 -13.79 0.04 -12.93
C LEU A 103 -14.35 0.36 -11.54
N SER A 104 -14.08 1.58 -11.04
CA SER A 104 -14.60 2.05 -9.74
C SER A 104 -16.13 2.10 -9.73
N LEU A 105 -16.74 2.61 -10.80
CA LEU A 105 -18.20 2.66 -10.97
C LEU A 105 -18.80 1.26 -11.07
N SER A 106 -18.16 0.36 -11.82
CA SER A 106 -18.58 -1.04 -11.95
C SER A 106 -18.57 -1.77 -10.60
N MET A 107 -17.53 -1.55 -9.78
CA MET A 107 -17.46 -2.11 -8.41
C MET A 107 -18.55 -1.56 -7.49
N ALA A 108 -18.94 -0.30 -7.68
CA ALA A 108 -20.03 0.33 -6.94
C ALA A 108 -21.42 -0.10 -7.43
N GLY A 109 -21.51 -0.98 -8.45
CA GLY A 109 -22.77 -1.41 -9.06
C GLY A 109 -23.45 -0.31 -9.88
N GLN A 110 -22.69 0.72 -10.29
CA GLN A 110 -23.17 1.82 -11.11
C GLN A 110 -22.84 1.58 -12.59
N PRO A 111 -23.59 2.18 -13.53
CA PRO A 111 -23.26 2.12 -14.96
C PRO A 111 -21.86 2.69 -15.21
N ALA A 112 -20.99 1.90 -15.82
CA ALA A 112 -19.63 2.31 -16.14
C ALA A 112 -19.58 3.21 -17.40
N ALA A 113 -20.54 3.08 -18.30
CA ALA A 113 -20.66 3.97 -19.46
C ALA A 113 -21.13 5.38 -19.04
N THR A 114 -20.19 6.33 -18.91
CA THR A 114 -20.46 7.75 -18.68
C THR A 114 -20.44 8.54 -20.00
N PRO A 115 -21.05 9.73 -20.06
CA PRO A 115 -20.93 10.61 -21.24
C PRO A 115 -19.47 10.88 -21.63
N GLU A 116 -18.59 11.05 -20.64
CA GLU A 116 -17.16 11.26 -20.81
C GLU A 116 -16.48 10.01 -21.40
N SER A 117 -16.80 8.81 -20.90
CA SER A 117 -16.21 7.58 -21.41
C SER A 117 -16.66 7.27 -22.84
N GLN A 118 -17.92 7.58 -23.18
CA GLN A 118 -18.43 7.44 -24.54
C GLN A 118 -17.81 8.43 -25.52
N ALA A 119 -17.58 9.68 -25.11
CA ALA A 119 -16.90 10.68 -25.93
C ALA A 119 -15.46 10.25 -26.23
N LEU A 120 -14.74 9.77 -25.22
CA LEU A 120 -13.36 9.32 -25.38
C LEU A 120 -13.27 8.03 -26.21
N LEU A 121 -14.22 7.11 -26.06
CA LEU A 121 -14.31 5.90 -26.88
C LEU A 121 -14.53 6.24 -28.36
N ALA A 122 -15.29 7.30 -28.67
CA ALA A 122 -15.46 7.80 -30.02
C ALA A 122 -14.17 8.42 -30.57
N GLU A 123 -13.42 9.17 -29.77
CA GLU A 123 -12.09 9.69 -30.14
C GLU A 123 -11.10 8.55 -30.45
N LEU A 124 -11.01 7.54 -29.58
CA LEU A 124 -10.20 6.33 -29.79
C LEU A 124 -10.58 5.61 -31.09
N SER A 125 -11.89 5.39 -31.30
CA SER A 125 -12.40 4.71 -32.50
C SER A 125 -12.10 5.49 -33.78
N ALA A 126 -12.22 6.83 -33.74
CA ALA A 126 -11.88 7.69 -34.86
C ALA A 126 -10.38 7.66 -35.17
N MET A 127 -9.54 7.57 -34.13
CA MET A 127 -8.09 7.47 -34.30
C MET A 127 -7.68 6.15 -34.95
N VAL A 128 -8.20 5.01 -34.46
CA VAL A 128 -7.99 3.68 -35.07
C VAL A 128 -8.51 3.66 -36.51
N SER A 129 -9.66 4.28 -36.79
CA SER A 129 -10.26 4.31 -38.14
C SER A 129 -9.60 5.30 -39.11
N GLY A 130 -8.52 5.99 -38.72
CA GLY A 130 -7.77 6.89 -39.61
C GLY A 130 -8.43 8.26 -39.87
N GLY A 131 -9.24 8.77 -38.94
CA GLY A 131 -9.72 10.16 -38.98
C GLY A 131 -10.99 10.41 -39.80
N SER A 132 -11.81 9.40 -40.08
CA SER A 132 -13.15 9.61 -40.63
C SER A 132 -14.21 9.35 -39.56
N ALA A 133 -14.66 10.41 -38.91
CA ALA A 133 -15.87 10.38 -38.09
C ALA A 133 -17.10 10.40 -39.01
N ALA A 134 -17.85 9.31 -39.04
CA ALA A 134 -19.25 9.31 -39.43
C ALA A 134 -20.04 8.33 -38.55
N PRO A 135 -21.27 8.70 -38.13
CA PRO A 135 -21.97 8.06 -37.02
C PRO A 135 -22.52 6.69 -37.41
N VAL A 136 -22.65 5.85 -36.39
CA VAL A 136 -23.19 4.49 -36.42
C VAL A 136 -24.52 4.41 -37.17
N ALA A 137 -24.52 3.76 -38.33
CA ALA A 137 -25.72 3.22 -38.95
C ALA A 137 -25.43 2.01 -39.85
N ALA A 138 -26.12 0.92 -39.51
CA ALA A 138 -26.50 -0.22 -40.34
C ALA A 138 -25.41 -1.20 -40.84
N ALA A 139 -25.60 -2.43 -40.38
CA ALA A 139 -24.96 -3.67 -40.81
C ALA A 139 -24.93 -3.89 -42.34
N LYS A 140 -23.78 -4.39 -42.83
CA LYS A 140 -23.56 -5.37 -43.92
C LYS A 140 -22.07 -5.37 -44.29
N ALA A 141 -21.41 -6.44 -44.73
CA ALA A 141 -21.62 -7.88 -44.79
C ALA A 141 -20.21 -8.45 -44.99
N ALA A 142 -19.83 -9.47 -44.22
CA ALA A 142 -18.54 -10.13 -44.38
C ALA A 142 -18.52 -10.97 -45.67
N ALA A 143 -17.37 -10.99 -46.35
CA ALA A 143 -17.06 -11.90 -47.46
C ALA A 143 -17.20 -13.37 -47.02
N PRO A 144 -17.40 -14.34 -47.94
CA PRO A 144 -17.85 -15.68 -47.59
C PRO A 144 -16.77 -16.39 -46.79
N ALA A 145 -17.07 -16.68 -45.52
CA ALA A 145 -16.25 -17.51 -44.66
C ALA A 145 -16.31 -18.95 -45.16
N GLU A 146 -15.13 -19.56 -45.36
CA GLU A 146 -15.00 -21.01 -45.52
C GLU A 146 -15.71 -21.69 -44.36
N THR A 147 -16.67 -22.57 -44.67
CA THR A 147 -17.43 -23.29 -43.65
C THR A 147 -16.55 -24.38 -43.07
N VAL A 148 -15.93 -24.08 -41.93
CA VAL A 148 -15.23 -25.07 -41.09
C VAL A 148 -16.26 -26.05 -40.56
N GLU A 149 -16.08 -27.35 -40.83
CA GLU A 149 -16.97 -28.42 -40.35
C GLU A 149 -16.49 -29.00 -39.01
N GLY A 150 -15.21 -28.85 -38.69
CA GLY A 150 -14.60 -29.32 -37.45
C GLY A 150 -13.17 -28.86 -37.27
N TRP A 151 -12.52 -29.33 -36.21
CA TRP A 151 -11.13 -29.04 -35.86
C TRP A 151 -10.39 -30.33 -35.53
N ASP A 152 -9.13 -30.41 -35.98
CA ASP A 152 -8.13 -31.36 -35.50
C ASP A 152 -7.12 -30.59 -34.64
N ILE A 153 -7.03 -31.01 -33.37
CA ILE A 153 -6.28 -30.31 -32.33
C ILE A 153 -5.19 -31.25 -31.83
N THR A 154 -3.93 -30.84 -31.93
CA THR A 154 -2.82 -31.53 -31.27
C THR A 154 -2.44 -30.73 -30.03
N PHE A 155 -2.53 -31.37 -28.87
CA PHE A 155 -2.21 -30.77 -27.58
C PHE A 155 -1.15 -31.61 -26.87
N ARG A 156 0.04 -31.04 -26.69
CA ARG A 156 1.13 -31.67 -25.92
C ARG A 156 1.56 -30.75 -24.78
N PRO A 157 1.22 -31.07 -23.53
CA PRO A 157 1.68 -30.28 -22.37
C PRO A 157 3.18 -30.42 -22.19
N PHE A 158 3.83 -29.38 -21.66
CA PHE A 158 5.18 -29.53 -21.12
C PHE A 158 5.19 -30.31 -19.81
N ASP A 159 6.35 -30.80 -19.41
CA ASP A 159 6.53 -31.72 -18.27
C ASP A 159 6.04 -31.13 -16.94
N TYR A 160 6.09 -29.80 -16.78
CA TYR A 160 5.64 -29.08 -15.60
C TYR A 160 4.17 -28.65 -15.60
N LEU A 161 3.40 -28.87 -16.68
CA LEU A 161 2.02 -28.35 -16.78
C LEU A 161 1.12 -28.85 -15.63
N LEU A 162 1.24 -30.12 -15.23
CA LEU A 162 0.44 -30.66 -14.13
C LEU A 162 0.87 -30.08 -12.76
N LYS A 163 2.11 -29.59 -12.64
CA LYS A 163 2.64 -28.96 -11.42
C LYS A 163 2.04 -27.57 -11.18
N THR A 164 1.54 -26.93 -12.23
CA THR A 164 0.83 -25.63 -12.14
C THR A 164 -0.67 -25.79 -11.85
N GLY A 165 -1.14 -27.02 -11.61
CA GLY A 165 -2.54 -27.31 -11.25
C GLY A 165 -3.49 -27.37 -12.44
N ASN A 166 -2.97 -27.31 -13.66
CA ASN A 166 -3.74 -27.47 -14.89
C ASN A 166 -4.15 -28.93 -15.11
N ASP A 167 -5.42 -29.14 -15.45
CA ASP A 167 -6.00 -30.47 -15.71
C ASP A 167 -6.51 -30.52 -17.16
N PRO A 168 -5.81 -31.24 -18.08
CA PRO A 168 -6.24 -31.40 -19.47
C PRO A 168 -7.68 -31.90 -19.64
N ALA A 169 -8.20 -32.68 -18.69
CA ALA A 169 -9.59 -33.16 -18.75
C ALA A 169 -10.63 -32.04 -18.59
N ARG A 170 -10.25 -30.85 -18.10
CA ARG A 170 -11.11 -29.67 -18.09
C ARG A 170 -11.25 -29.08 -19.50
N MET A 171 -10.14 -28.90 -20.21
CA MET A 171 -10.12 -28.40 -21.59
C MET A 171 -10.93 -29.31 -22.52
N PHE A 172 -10.80 -30.63 -22.36
CA PHE A 172 -11.56 -31.57 -23.19
C PHE A 172 -13.08 -31.49 -22.93
N ARG A 173 -13.49 -31.20 -21.69
CA ARG A 173 -14.90 -30.99 -21.36
C ARG A 173 -15.43 -29.70 -21.97
N GLU A 174 -14.64 -28.63 -21.96
CA GLU A 174 -15.00 -27.35 -22.57
C GLU A 174 -15.09 -27.45 -24.10
N LEU A 175 -14.13 -28.12 -24.74
CA LEU A 175 -14.22 -28.47 -26.17
C LEU A 175 -15.44 -29.34 -26.47
N GLY A 176 -15.74 -30.32 -25.61
CA GLY A 176 -16.94 -31.16 -25.73
C GLY A 176 -18.26 -30.39 -25.60
N ALA A 177 -18.25 -29.21 -24.96
CA ALA A 177 -19.42 -28.33 -24.90
C ALA A 177 -19.65 -27.57 -26.22
N LEU A 178 -18.60 -27.40 -27.05
CA LEU A 178 -18.69 -26.80 -28.39
C LEU A 178 -19.22 -27.79 -29.44
N GLY A 179 -19.04 -29.09 -29.22
CA GLY A 179 -19.61 -30.15 -30.05
C GLY A 179 -18.98 -31.52 -29.79
N PRO A 180 -19.36 -32.56 -30.57
CA PRO A 180 -18.83 -33.91 -30.40
C PRO A 180 -17.30 -33.94 -30.49
N LEU A 181 -16.66 -34.44 -29.44
CA LEU A 181 -15.20 -34.51 -29.32
C LEU A 181 -14.75 -35.97 -29.26
N ARG A 182 -13.81 -36.37 -30.12
CA ARG A 182 -13.04 -37.60 -29.97
C ARG A 182 -11.65 -37.28 -29.44
N VAL A 183 -11.16 -38.10 -28.52
CA VAL A 183 -9.89 -37.88 -27.83
C VAL A 183 -9.03 -39.13 -27.99
N GLU A 184 -7.85 -38.96 -28.54
CA GLU A 184 -6.83 -40.01 -28.65
C GLU A 184 -5.60 -39.61 -27.83
N CYS A 185 -5.15 -40.51 -26.96
CA CYS A 185 -3.98 -40.28 -26.10
C CYS A 185 -2.73 -40.88 -26.73
N ASP A 186 -1.69 -40.06 -26.88
CA ASP A 186 -0.35 -40.47 -27.28
C ASP A 186 0.54 -40.65 -26.03
N ALA A 187 0.88 -41.91 -25.74
CA ALA A 187 1.75 -42.29 -24.63
C ALA A 187 3.18 -42.65 -25.09
N SER A 188 3.58 -42.30 -26.31
CA SER A 188 4.88 -42.68 -26.88
C SER A 188 6.11 -42.13 -26.11
N LYS A 189 5.96 -41.03 -25.36
CA LYS A 189 7.00 -40.45 -24.51
C LYS A 189 7.01 -40.99 -23.07
N LEU A 190 6.15 -41.96 -22.74
CA LEU A 190 6.08 -42.54 -21.40
C LEU A 190 7.37 -43.36 -21.12
N PRO A 191 8.16 -43.02 -20.10
CA PRO A 191 9.35 -43.79 -19.73
C PRO A 191 8.98 -45.13 -19.07
N SER A 192 9.99 -45.97 -18.85
CA SER A 192 9.81 -47.20 -18.06
C SER A 192 9.38 -46.85 -16.63
N LEU A 193 8.65 -47.74 -15.95
CA LEU A 193 8.18 -47.47 -14.58
C LEU A 193 9.32 -47.17 -13.60
N ALA A 194 10.52 -47.70 -13.85
CA ALA A 194 11.70 -47.46 -13.01
C ALA A 194 12.29 -46.05 -13.19
N ASP A 195 12.11 -45.44 -14.36
CA ASP A 195 12.67 -44.14 -14.74
C ASP A 195 11.61 -43.03 -14.78
N MET A 196 10.37 -43.35 -14.38
CA MET A 196 9.23 -42.46 -14.46
C MET A 196 9.15 -41.54 -13.23
N ASP A 197 9.19 -40.24 -13.46
CA ASP A 197 8.84 -39.25 -12.44
C ASP A 197 7.32 -39.07 -12.42
N ALA A 198 6.67 -39.53 -11.34
CA ALA A 198 5.22 -39.45 -11.17
C ALA A 198 4.68 -38.00 -11.14
N SER A 199 5.55 -37.00 -11.00
CA SER A 199 5.18 -35.58 -11.00
C SER A 199 5.26 -34.90 -12.37
N SER A 200 5.77 -35.58 -13.40
CA SER A 200 6.00 -35.01 -14.74
C SER A 200 4.96 -35.49 -15.76
N SER A 201 4.61 -34.61 -16.71
CA SER A 201 3.67 -34.94 -17.79
C SER A 201 4.38 -35.53 -19.02
N TYR A 202 3.93 -36.70 -19.47
CA TYR A 202 4.48 -37.41 -20.64
C TYR A 202 3.46 -37.66 -21.75
N LEU A 203 2.18 -37.43 -21.48
CA LEU A 203 1.08 -37.75 -22.38
C LEU A 203 0.81 -36.57 -23.32
N GLY A 204 0.60 -36.85 -24.60
CA GLY A 204 0.03 -35.92 -25.55
C GLY A 204 -1.35 -36.36 -25.99
N TRP A 205 -2.11 -35.48 -26.64
CA TRP A 205 -3.44 -35.81 -27.16
C TRP A 205 -3.67 -35.26 -28.56
N SER A 206 -4.38 -36.06 -29.35
CA SER A 206 -5.02 -35.64 -30.59
C SER A 206 -6.52 -35.58 -30.34
N LEU A 207 -7.13 -34.41 -30.51
CA LEU A 207 -8.54 -34.16 -30.29
C LEU A 207 -9.21 -33.82 -31.61
N HIS A 208 -10.29 -34.52 -31.94
CA HIS A 208 -11.08 -34.29 -33.14
C HIS A 208 -12.44 -33.72 -32.72
N LEU A 209 -12.64 -32.43 -32.94
CA LEU A 209 -13.86 -31.71 -32.61
C LEU A 209 -14.72 -31.58 -33.88
N ASP A 210 -15.88 -32.22 -33.91
CA ASP A 210 -16.85 -32.15 -35.02
C ASP A 210 -17.80 -30.96 -34.81
N ALA A 211 -17.25 -29.74 -34.81
CA ALA A 211 -18.02 -28.50 -34.66
C ALA A 211 -17.47 -27.38 -35.54
N GLY A 212 -18.36 -26.69 -36.26
CA GLY A 212 -18.05 -25.46 -37.00
C GLY A 212 -17.86 -24.23 -36.12
N ALA A 213 -17.19 -24.39 -34.97
CA ALA A 213 -16.87 -23.31 -34.05
C ALA A 213 -15.84 -22.37 -34.69
N LYS A 214 -15.94 -21.06 -34.38
CA LYS A 214 -14.94 -20.07 -34.79
C LYS A 214 -13.60 -20.40 -34.14
N ARG A 215 -12.49 -20.16 -34.85
CA ARG A 215 -11.12 -20.40 -34.35
C ARG A 215 -10.87 -19.82 -32.96
N ALA A 216 -11.25 -18.56 -32.74
CA ALA A 216 -11.09 -17.89 -31.45
C ALA A 216 -11.82 -18.59 -30.29
N ALA A 217 -12.94 -19.26 -30.54
CA ALA A 217 -13.67 -20.02 -29.51
C ALA A 217 -12.97 -21.34 -29.17
N VAL A 218 -12.22 -21.93 -30.11
CA VAL A 218 -11.41 -23.13 -29.88
C VAL A 218 -10.07 -22.76 -29.23
N GLU A 219 -9.42 -21.68 -29.68
CA GLU A 219 -8.21 -21.12 -29.06
C GLU A 219 -8.45 -20.71 -27.62
N GLY A 220 -9.58 -20.03 -27.34
CA GLY A 220 -9.93 -19.57 -25.99
C GLY A 220 -10.02 -20.65 -24.91
N VAL A 221 -10.20 -21.92 -25.28
CA VAL A 221 -10.17 -23.04 -24.33
C VAL A 221 -8.75 -23.30 -23.80
N PHE A 222 -7.73 -22.86 -24.54
CA PHE A 222 -6.31 -23.09 -24.24
C PHE A 222 -5.57 -21.83 -23.77
N ASP A 223 -6.22 -20.67 -23.69
CA ASP A 223 -5.58 -19.40 -23.29
C ASP A 223 -4.83 -19.50 -21.94
N TRP A 224 -5.33 -20.31 -21.02
CA TRP A 224 -4.77 -20.53 -19.68
C TRP A 224 -3.48 -21.37 -19.67
N VAL A 225 -3.13 -21.99 -20.79
CA VAL A 225 -1.93 -22.82 -20.97
C VAL A 225 -1.11 -22.38 -22.18
N ASP A 226 -1.37 -21.17 -22.69
CA ASP A 226 -0.58 -20.57 -23.75
C ASP A 226 0.85 -20.34 -23.25
N GLY A 227 1.83 -20.85 -24.02
CA GLY A 227 3.25 -20.89 -23.63
C GLY A 227 3.68 -22.10 -22.81
N ASP A 228 2.76 -22.87 -22.23
CA ASP A 228 3.05 -24.06 -21.41
C ASP A 228 2.76 -25.40 -22.14
N CYS A 229 2.41 -25.33 -23.42
CA CYS A 229 2.13 -26.48 -24.27
C CYS A 229 2.53 -26.25 -25.74
N GLU A 230 2.73 -27.35 -26.47
CA GLU A 230 2.70 -27.33 -27.93
C GLU A 230 1.24 -27.54 -28.38
N LEU A 231 0.63 -26.48 -28.92
CA LEU A 231 -0.73 -26.49 -29.43
C LEU A 231 -0.73 -26.28 -30.95
N ASN A 232 -1.40 -27.16 -31.68
CA ASN A 232 -1.66 -26.99 -33.11
C ASN A 232 -3.15 -27.18 -33.40
N LEU A 233 -3.74 -26.19 -34.08
CA LEU A 233 -5.17 -26.16 -34.43
C LEU A 233 -5.31 -26.14 -35.96
N ALA A 234 -5.71 -27.28 -36.51
CA ALA A 234 -5.98 -27.44 -37.93
C ALA A 234 -7.50 -27.47 -38.19
N PRO A 235 -8.07 -26.52 -38.95
CA PRO A 235 -9.47 -26.57 -39.32
C PRO A 235 -9.73 -27.71 -40.32
N ARG A 236 -10.77 -28.50 -40.07
CA ARG A 236 -11.33 -29.46 -41.04
C ARG A 236 -12.40 -28.74 -41.86
N ILE A 237 -12.03 -28.42 -43.09
CA ILE A 237 -12.90 -27.79 -44.08
C ILE A 237 -13.40 -28.88 -45.02
N ALA A 238 -14.68 -28.82 -45.42
CA ALA A 238 -15.24 -29.74 -46.40
C ALA A 238 -14.39 -29.74 -47.68
N ALA A 239 -13.96 -30.92 -48.14
CA ALA A 239 -13.14 -31.03 -49.35
C ALA A 239 -13.92 -30.51 -50.58
N PRO A 240 -13.35 -29.60 -51.39
CA PRO A 240 -13.91 -29.28 -52.70
C PRO A 240 -13.68 -30.46 -53.66
N ALA A 241 -14.67 -30.75 -54.51
CA ALA A 241 -14.51 -31.67 -55.64
C ALA A 241 -13.33 -31.22 -56.55
N PRO A 242 -12.55 -32.14 -57.16
CA PRO A 242 -11.22 -31.84 -57.66
C PRO A 242 -11.21 -31.25 -59.07
N ALA A 243 -10.34 -30.25 -59.32
CA ALA A 243 -9.43 -30.07 -60.48
C ALA A 243 -8.82 -28.64 -60.48
N PRO A 244 -7.76 -28.36 -61.26
CA PRO A 244 -6.37 -28.82 -61.13
C PRO A 244 -5.38 -27.64 -60.87
N ALA A 245 -4.15 -28.00 -60.50
CA ALA A 245 -3.03 -27.10 -60.15
C ALA A 245 -2.70 -26.02 -61.21
N PRO A 246 -2.05 -24.91 -60.80
CA PRO A 246 -0.63 -24.81 -61.14
C PRO A 246 0.30 -24.09 -60.14
N ALA A 247 1.54 -24.59 -60.16
CA ALA A 247 2.83 -23.89 -60.12
C ALA A 247 3.29 -23.12 -58.85
N ALA A 248 4.28 -23.75 -58.21
CA ALA A 248 5.18 -23.21 -57.20
C ALA A 248 6.19 -22.18 -57.75
N ALA A 249 6.70 -21.31 -56.87
CA ALA A 249 8.13 -21.00 -56.60
C ALA A 249 8.25 -19.78 -55.64
N PRO A 250 9.39 -19.51 -54.98
CA PRO A 250 9.83 -20.15 -53.75
C PRO A 250 10.18 -19.16 -52.62
N ALA A 251 10.20 -19.66 -51.38
CA ALA A 251 10.62 -18.96 -50.18
C ALA A 251 12.15 -18.75 -50.11
N ALA A 252 12.57 -17.68 -49.42
CA ALA A 252 13.95 -17.46 -48.97
C ALA A 252 13.98 -17.21 -47.44
N PRO A 253 15.08 -17.57 -46.75
CA PRO A 253 15.06 -18.15 -45.42
C PRO A 253 15.31 -17.16 -44.26
N ALA A 254 14.77 -17.49 -43.09
CA ALA A 254 15.07 -16.82 -41.82
C ALA A 254 16.45 -17.23 -41.27
N ALA A 255 17.19 -16.25 -40.73
CA ALA A 255 18.39 -16.45 -39.93
C ALA A 255 18.04 -16.50 -38.42
N PRO A 256 18.80 -17.26 -37.59
CA PRO A 256 18.45 -17.51 -36.20
C PRO A 256 18.84 -16.33 -35.30
N ARG A 257 17.88 -15.86 -34.48
CA ARG A 257 18.10 -14.86 -33.45
C ARG A 257 18.47 -15.57 -32.14
N ALA A 258 19.59 -15.15 -31.56
CA ALA A 258 20.17 -15.71 -30.35
C ALA A 258 19.25 -15.58 -29.13
N VAL A 259 19.25 -16.63 -28.31
CA VAL A 259 18.63 -16.68 -26.98
C VAL A 259 19.29 -15.64 -26.08
N ARG A 260 18.50 -14.70 -25.58
CA ARG A 260 18.77 -13.98 -24.33
C ARG A 260 17.62 -14.32 -23.40
N ASP A 261 17.95 -14.92 -22.26
CA ASP A 261 17.02 -15.19 -21.18
C ASP A 261 16.40 -13.87 -20.69
N PRO A 262 15.06 -13.74 -20.65
CA PRO A 262 14.40 -12.75 -19.81
C PRO A 262 14.21 -13.36 -18.43
N ALA A 263 14.82 -12.71 -17.44
CA ALA A 263 14.54 -12.94 -16.04
C ALA A 263 13.04 -12.80 -15.75
N ALA A 264 12.55 -13.75 -14.97
CA ALA A 264 11.16 -13.93 -14.59
C ALA A 264 10.58 -12.76 -13.81
N ASN A 265 9.32 -12.42 -14.14
CA ASN A 265 8.39 -11.80 -13.21
C ASN A 265 6.96 -12.25 -13.54
N SER A 266 6.37 -13.05 -12.64
CA SER A 266 4.95 -12.94 -12.29
C SER A 266 4.72 -13.51 -10.89
N GLU A 267 3.77 -12.88 -10.21
CA GLU A 267 3.54 -12.92 -8.78
C GLU A 267 2.64 -14.08 -8.37
N ALA A 268 3.12 -14.88 -7.43
CA ALA A 268 2.31 -15.37 -6.32
C ALA A 268 2.60 -14.48 -5.11
N SER A 269 1.67 -14.41 -4.15
CA SER A 269 1.80 -13.70 -2.86
C SER A 269 2.97 -14.26 -2.03
N SER A 270 4.18 -13.99 -2.49
CA SER A 270 5.45 -14.39 -1.94
C SER A 270 6.15 -13.09 -1.53
N VAL A 271 6.50 -12.98 -0.25
CA VAL A 271 7.40 -11.92 0.18
C VAL A 271 8.75 -12.26 -0.45
N ARG A 272 9.21 -11.45 -1.39
CA ARG A 272 10.50 -11.65 -2.06
C ARG A 272 11.60 -11.24 -1.09
N VAL A 273 12.04 -12.19 -0.29
CA VAL A 273 13.09 -11.98 0.71
C VAL A 273 14.44 -12.10 0.03
N GLY A 274 15.31 -11.10 0.19
CA GLY A 274 16.69 -11.24 -0.25
C GLY A 274 17.36 -12.44 0.41
N ILE A 275 18.10 -13.24 -0.35
CA ILE A 275 18.79 -14.45 0.14
C ILE A 275 19.70 -14.11 1.34
N GLU A 276 20.36 -12.95 1.30
CA GLU A 276 21.21 -12.44 2.39
C GLU A 276 20.47 -12.28 3.73
N LYS A 277 19.19 -11.86 3.71
CA LYS A 277 18.36 -11.73 4.92
C LYS A 277 18.00 -13.11 5.50
N ILE A 278 17.82 -14.12 4.65
CA ILE A 278 17.57 -15.51 5.05
C ILE A 278 18.83 -16.13 5.66
N ASP A 279 20.00 -15.94 5.03
CA ASP A 279 21.27 -16.47 5.52
C ASP A 279 21.63 -15.90 6.91
N THR A 280 21.35 -14.61 7.13
CA THR A 280 21.52 -13.95 8.43
C THR A 280 20.64 -14.60 9.51
N LEU A 281 19.38 -14.92 9.19
CA LEU A 281 18.50 -15.64 10.12
C LEU A 281 18.97 -17.06 10.42
N ILE A 282 19.47 -17.78 9.42
CA ILE A 282 20.01 -19.14 9.60
C ILE A 282 21.21 -19.10 10.56
N ASN A 283 22.11 -18.13 10.40
CA ASN A 283 23.24 -17.93 11.30
C ASN A 283 22.76 -17.62 12.73
N LEU A 284 21.81 -16.70 12.89
CA LEU A 284 21.23 -16.33 14.19
C LEU A 284 20.56 -17.50 14.90
N VAL A 285 19.82 -18.34 14.17
CA VAL A 285 19.25 -19.57 14.72
C VAL A 285 20.35 -20.53 15.18
N GLY A 286 21.44 -20.65 14.42
CA GLY A 286 22.64 -21.40 14.82
C GLY A 286 23.25 -20.88 16.13
N GLU A 287 23.43 -19.56 16.26
CA GLU A 287 23.98 -18.93 17.45
C GLU A 287 23.05 -19.02 18.67
N LEU A 288 21.73 -18.99 18.46
CA LEU A 288 20.71 -19.24 19.48
C LEU A 288 20.79 -20.69 20.01
N VAL A 289 20.92 -21.68 19.13
CA VAL A 289 21.06 -23.10 19.51
C VAL A 289 22.35 -23.34 20.32
N ILE A 290 23.45 -22.68 19.94
CA ILE A 290 24.71 -22.73 20.70
C ILE A 290 24.52 -22.12 22.09
N THR A 291 23.87 -20.96 22.17
CA THR A 291 23.62 -20.27 23.45
C THR A 291 22.68 -21.09 24.36
N GLN A 292 21.62 -21.68 23.80
CA GLN A 292 20.72 -22.57 24.54
C GLN A 292 21.45 -23.81 25.06
N SER A 293 22.35 -24.40 24.25
CA SER A 293 23.16 -25.57 24.63
C SER A 293 24.18 -25.24 25.73
N MET A 294 24.67 -24.00 25.77
CA MET A 294 25.51 -23.49 26.86
C MET A 294 24.68 -23.28 28.14
N LEU A 295 23.49 -22.69 28.01
CA LEU A 295 22.58 -22.47 29.13
C LEU A 295 21.97 -23.77 29.71
N SER A 296 21.81 -24.83 28.91
CA SER A 296 21.33 -26.13 29.42
C SER A 296 22.33 -26.86 30.31
N GLN A 297 23.59 -26.41 30.38
CA GLN A 297 24.62 -27.01 31.25
C GLN A 297 24.43 -26.62 32.73
N PHE A 298 23.53 -25.68 33.04
CA PHE A 298 23.24 -25.20 34.40
C PHE A 298 22.02 -25.90 35.07
N GLN A 299 21.66 -27.11 34.63
CA GLN A 299 20.46 -27.82 35.12
C GLN A 299 20.60 -28.44 36.54
N ASP A 300 21.81 -28.60 37.08
CA ASP A 300 22.09 -29.31 38.33
C ASP A 300 22.60 -28.41 39.48
N GLY A 301 22.11 -27.17 39.56
CA GLY A 301 22.50 -26.18 40.56
C GLY A 301 23.56 -25.20 40.06
N VAL A 302 23.64 -24.03 40.70
CA VAL A 302 24.50 -22.92 40.25
C VAL A 302 25.43 -22.51 41.38
N ASP A 303 26.73 -22.76 41.21
CA ASP A 303 27.77 -22.21 42.09
C ASP A 303 28.04 -20.72 41.78
N GLU A 304 28.68 -20.00 42.69
CA GLU A 304 28.92 -18.55 42.57
C GLU A 304 29.82 -18.18 41.38
N SER A 305 30.68 -19.10 40.91
CA SER A 305 31.46 -18.97 39.67
C SER A 305 30.66 -19.27 38.39
N GLN A 306 29.58 -20.06 38.50
CA GLN A 306 28.69 -20.39 37.39
C GLN A 306 27.61 -19.33 37.17
N LEU A 307 27.32 -18.51 38.19
CA LEU A 307 26.43 -17.35 38.11
C LEU A 307 26.92 -16.29 37.10
N GLU A 308 28.23 -16.08 37.00
CA GLU A 308 28.81 -15.11 36.06
C GLU A 308 28.71 -15.60 34.61
N MET A 309 29.04 -16.88 34.36
CA MET A 309 28.82 -17.52 33.05
C MET A 309 27.34 -17.55 32.64
N LEU A 310 26.42 -17.79 33.59
CA LEU A 310 24.99 -17.76 33.33
C LEU A 310 24.52 -16.35 32.94
N ARG A 311 25.01 -15.31 33.63
CA ARG A 311 24.71 -13.91 33.30
C ARG A 311 25.21 -13.54 31.91
N ASP A 312 26.43 -13.93 31.57
CA ASP A 312 27.01 -13.71 30.23
C ASP A 312 26.20 -14.46 29.16
N GLY A 313 25.80 -15.69 29.43
CA GLY A 313 24.96 -16.48 28.54
C GLY A 313 23.56 -15.89 28.33
N LEU A 314 22.92 -15.38 29.38
CA LEU A 314 21.64 -14.67 29.29
C LEU A 314 21.79 -13.34 28.54
N ALA A 315 22.88 -12.60 28.75
CA ALA A 315 23.16 -11.38 28.00
C ALA A 315 23.40 -11.66 26.51
N GLN A 316 24.08 -12.77 26.19
CA GLN A 316 24.30 -13.20 24.82
C GLN A 316 22.99 -13.68 24.15
N LEU A 317 22.16 -14.43 24.88
CA LEU A 317 20.81 -14.80 24.44
C LEU A 317 19.97 -13.55 24.13
N GLY A 318 20.04 -12.53 24.99
CA GLY A 318 19.37 -11.25 24.78
C GLY A 318 19.82 -10.55 23.50
N ARG A 319 21.14 -10.53 23.21
CA ARG A 319 21.68 -9.98 21.96
C ARG A 319 21.19 -10.74 20.73
N HIS A 320 21.35 -12.06 20.68
CA HIS A 320 20.92 -12.86 19.52
C HIS A 320 19.40 -12.78 19.31
N THR A 321 18.61 -12.70 20.38
CA THR A 321 17.15 -12.54 20.27
C THR A 321 16.79 -11.19 19.65
N ARG A 322 17.52 -10.11 19.99
CA ARG A 322 17.33 -8.78 19.40
C ARG A 322 17.74 -8.75 17.91
N GLU A 323 18.86 -9.35 17.57
CA GLU A 323 19.33 -9.47 16.18
C GLU A 323 18.39 -10.34 15.31
N LEU A 324 17.82 -11.41 15.89
CA LEU A 324 16.79 -12.21 15.24
C LEU A 324 15.52 -11.39 15.00
N GLN A 325 15.09 -10.61 16.00
CA GLN A 325 13.97 -9.69 15.82
C GLN A 325 14.23 -8.69 14.69
N GLU A 326 15.39 -8.02 14.68
CA GLU A 326 15.77 -7.08 13.61
C GLU A 326 15.79 -7.76 12.22
N SER A 327 16.35 -8.97 12.14
CA SER A 327 16.42 -9.74 10.88
C SER A 327 15.04 -10.17 10.38
N VAL A 328 14.16 -10.68 11.25
CA VAL A 328 12.77 -11.01 10.89
C VAL A 328 12.01 -9.75 10.45
N MET A 329 12.26 -8.61 11.09
CA MET A 329 11.63 -7.34 10.68
C MET A 329 12.11 -6.91 9.30
N SER A 330 13.40 -7.06 8.99
CA SER A 330 13.97 -6.74 7.67
C SER A 330 13.31 -7.50 6.51
N ILE A 331 12.76 -8.70 6.77
CA ILE A 331 12.03 -9.49 5.77
C ILE A 331 10.74 -8.80 5.31
N ARG A 332 10.09 -8.06 6.20
CA ARG A 332 8.80 -7.41 5.94
C ARG A 332 8.96 -6.02 5.29
N MET A 333 10.18 -5.52 5.22
CA MET A 333 10.44 -4.18 4.74
C MET A 333 10.33 -4.08 3.21
N LEU A 334 9.78 -2.97 2.74
CA LEU A 334 9.64 -2.61 1.34
C LEU A 334 10.23 -1.21 1.12
N PRO A 335 10.80 -0.93 -0.07
CA PRO A 335 11.37 0.38 -0.35
C PRO A 335 10.28 1.46 -0.43
N ILE A 336 10.59 2.66 0.08
CA ILE A 336 9.67 3.81 0.05
C ILE A 336 9.36 4.28 -1.36
N SER A 337 10.18 3.91 -2.35
CA SER A 337 9.97 4.17 -3.79
C SER A 337 8.56 3.80 -4.25
N THR A 338 7.97 2.73 -3.72
CA THR A 338 6.58 2.31 -3.99
C THR A 338 5.56 3.42 -3.73
N VAL A 339 5.77 4.23 -2.69
CA VAL A 339 4.94 5.38 -2.34
C VAL A 339 5.38 6.62 -3.11
N PHE A 340 6.69 6.85 -3.24
CA PHE A 340 7.27 8.02 -3.91
C PHE A 340 6.93 8.08 -5.41
N ASN A 341 6.82 6.93 -6.09
CA ASN A 341 6.53 6.84 -7.53
C ASN A 341 5.20 7.49 -7.97
N ARG A 342 4.26 7.70 -7.04
CA ARG A 342 2.96 8.33 -7.32
C ARG A 342 3.01 9.88 -7.26
N PHE A 343 4.02 10.44 -6.62
CA PHE A 343 4.12 11.88 -6.39
C PHE A 343 4.50 12.72 -7.62
N PRO A 344 5.34 12.25 -8.57
CA PRO A 344 5.63 13.02 -9.79
C PRO A 344 4.36 13.47 -10.55
N ARG A 345 3.38 12.56 -10.71
CA ARG A 345 2.10 12.87 -11.33
C ARG A 345 1.30 13.88 -10.50
N LEU A 346 1.11 13.59 -9.20
CA LEU A 346 0.36 14.47 -8.29
C LEU A 346 0.91 15.90 -8.28
N VAL A 347 2.25 16.04 -8.25
CA VAL A 347 2.93 17.33 -8.26
C VAL A 347 2.70 18.05 -9.59
N ARG A 348 2.79 17.35 -10.73
CA ARG A 348 2.55 17.91 -12.06
C ARG A 348 1.11 18.41 -12.21
N ASP A 349 0.12 17.63 -11.77
CA ASP A 349 -1.30 17.97 -11.86
C ASP A 349 -1.65 19.18 -10.98
N LEU A 350 -1.13 19.22 -9.74
CA LEU A 350 -1.33 20.36 -8.83
C LEU A 350 -0.61 21.62 -9.34
N ALA A 351 0.61 21.48 -9.85
CA ALA A 351 1.38 22.59 -10.41
C ALA A 351 0.65 23.23 -11.59
N GLN A 352 0.10 22.43 -12.52
CA GLN A 352 -0.71 22.93 -13.63
C GLN A 352 -1.99 23.61 -13.16
N LYS A 353 -2.72 22.99 -12.22
CA LYS A 353 -3.99 23.52 -11.70
C LYS A 353 -3.84 24.90 -11.02
N LEU A 354 -2.68 25.15 -10.41
CA LEU A 354 -2.41 26.35 -9.62
C LEU A 354 -1.50 27.36 -10.34
N ASP A 355 -1.15 27.09 -11.61
CA ASP A 355 -0.24 27.90 -12.42
C ASP A 355 1.12 28.16 -11.73
N LYS A 356 1.72 27.08 -11.20
CA LYS A 356 3.03 27.08 -10.54
C LYS A 356 4.02 26.21 -11.32
N LYS A 357 5.29 26.61 -11.35
CA LYS A 357 6.39 25.79 -11.86
C LYS A 357 7.08 25.10 -10.70
N VAL A 358 7.10 23.78 -10.67
CA VAL A 358 7.65 22.99 -9.56
C VAL A 358 8.53 21.87 -10.10
N VAL A 359 9.69 21.67 -9.47
CA VAL A 359 10.56 20.51 -9.66
C VAL A 359 10.52 19.66 -8.39
N LEU A 360 10.34 18.35 -8.57
CA LEU A 360 10.35 17.36 -7.49
C LEU A 360 11.74 16.71 -7.39
N ASP A 361 12.37 16.82 -6.22
CA ASP A 361 13.66 16.19 -5.87
C ASP A 361 13.39 15.01 -4.91
N LEU A 362 13.49 13.78 -5.41
CA LEU A 362 13.31 12.56 -4.60
C LEU A 362 14.68 12.04 -4.17
N ARG A 363 14.83 11.75 -2.86
CA ARG A 363 16.08 11.22 -2.28
C ARG A 363 15.80 10.07 -1.35
N GLY A 364 16.71 9.09 -1.34
CA GLY A 364 16.62 7.94 -0.44
C GLY A 364 15.45 7.01 -0.75
N GLU A 365 15.09 6.87 -2.02
CA GLU A 365 13.99 6.01 -2.50
C GLU A 365 14.17 4.52 -2.13
N THR A 366 15.41 4.09 -1.90
CA THR A 366 15.78 2.74 -1.47
C THR A 366 15.61 2.52 0.04
N THR A 367 15.26 3.55 0.81
CA THR A 367 15.00 3.45 2.25
C THR A 367 13.87 2.45 2.49
N GLU A 368 14.12 1.44 3.32
CA GLU A 368 13.20 0.35 3.57
C GLU A 368 12.26 0.68 4.75
N LEU A 369 10.95 0.46 4.58
CA LEU A 369 9.91 0.63 5.61
C LEU A 369 9.00 -0.59 5.70
N ASP A 370 8.41 -0.82 6.88
CA ASP A 370 7.45 -1.90 7.07
C ASP A 370 6.22 -1.72 6.16
N LYS A 371 5.73 -2.79 5.53
CA LYS A 371 4.56 -2.76 4.63
C LYS A 371 3.36 -2.02 5.22
N THR A 372 3.02 -2.24 6.50
CA THR A 372 1.85 -1.58 7.11
C THR A 372 2.09 -0.10 7.38
N VAL A 373 3.33 0.29 7.66
CA VAL A 373 3.71 1.70 7.76
C VAL A 373 3.65 2.35 6.39
N LEU A 374 4.15 1.67 5.35
CA LEU A 374 4.17 2.13 3.96
C LEU A 374 2.76 2.39 3.40
N GLU A 375 1.80 1.50 3.67
CA GLU A 375 0.40 1.66 3.25
C GLU A 375 -0.26 2.88 3.91
N LYS A 376 0.08 3.18 5.17
CA LYS A 376 -0.53 4.25 5.97
C LYS A 376 0.18 5.60 5.85
N ILE A 377 1.48 5.64 5.56
CA ILE A 377 2.27 6.87 5.47
C ILE A 377 1.96 7.68 4.20
N GLY A 378 1.40 7.02 3.17
CA GLY A 378 1.05 7.67 1.91
C GLY A 378 0.10 8.87 2.09
N ASP A 379 -0.96 8.72 2.88
CA ASP A 379 -1.96 9.76 3.11
C ASP A 379 -1.37 11.02 3.77
N PRO A 380 -0.61 10.93 4.89
CA PRO A 380 0.16 12.05 5.44
C PRO A 380 1.04 12.77 4.42
N LEU A 381 1.78 12.02 3.60
CA LEU A 381 2.71 12.59 2.62
C LEU A 381 1.97 13.33 1.49
N VAL A 382 0.87 12.77 0.99
CA VAL A 382 0.00 13.44 0.00
C VAL A 382 -0.46 14.80 0.53
N HIS A 383 -0.83 14.85 1.80
CA HIS A 383 -1.30 16.09 2.41
C HIS A 383 -0.18 17.12 2.57
N LEU A 384 1.01 16.71 3.01
CA LEU A 384 2.18 17.60 3.14
C LEU A 384 2.62 18.15 1.79
N VAL A 385 2.69 17.31 0.75
CA VAL A 385 3.02 17.72 -0.62
C VAL A 385 1.99 18.70 -1.17
N ARG A 386 0.69 18.45 -0.94
CA ARG A 386 -0.36 19.38 -1.34
C ARG A 386 -0.18 20.74 -0.66
N ASN A 387 0.05 20.78 0.65
CA ASN A 387 0.23 22.04 1.38
C ASN A 387 1.47 22.80 0.91
N ALA A 388 2.56 22.09 0.63
CA ALA A 388 3.77 22.69 0.06
C ALA A 388 3.48 23.34 -1.30
N ILE A 389 2.68 22.71 -2.16
CA ILE A 389 2.35 23.27 -3.48
C ILE A 389 1.27 24.34 -3.41
N ASP A 390 0.18 24.15 -2.66
CA ASP A 390 -0.94 25.09 -2.54
C ASP A 390 -0.54 26.39 -1.84
N HIS A 391 0.11 26.27 -0.68
CA HIS A 391 0.35 27.37 0.24
C HIS A 391 1.83 27.72 0.41
N GLY A 392 2.74 26.75 0.32
CA GLY A 392 4.18 26.98 0.47
C GLY A 392 4.78 27.72 -0.72
N LEU A 393 4.70 27.10 -1.91
CA LEU A 393 5.32 27.60 -3.13
C LEU A 393 4.55 28.78 -3.72
N GLU A 394 5.27 29.85 -4.02
CA GLU A 394 4.71 31.06 -4.62
C GLU A 394 4.58 30.90 -6.15
N VAL A 395 3.68 31.66 -6.77
CA VAL A 395 3.59 31.73 -8.25
C VAL A 395 4.86 32.35 -8.85
N PRO A 396 5.24 32.02 -10.11
CA PRO A 396 6.52 32.44 -10.70
C PRO A 396 6.79 33.95 -10.62
N ALA A 397 5.77 34.78 -10.85
CA ALA A 397 5.89 36.23 -10.76
C ALA A 397 6.23 36.73 -9.34
N LYS A 398 5.65 36.11 -8.30
CA LYS A 398 5.94 36.46 -6.89
C LYS A 398 7.33 35.96 -6.48
N ARG A 399 7.75 34.78 -6.96
CA ARG A 399 9.10 34.24 -6.70
C ARG A 399 10.19 35.15 -7.26
N LEU A 400 10.04 35.59 -8.50
CA LEU A 400 10.97 36.53 -9.14
C LEU A 400 11.02 37.87 -8.40
N ALA A 401 9.88 38.38 -7.93
CA ALA A 401 9.84 39.60 -7.12
C ALA A 401 10.53 39.44 -5.76
N ALA A 402 10.54 38.24 -5.20
CA ALA A 402 11.26 37.89 -3.97
C ALA A 402 12.75 37.55 -4.20
N GLY A 403 13.26 37.65 -5.44
CA GLY A 403 14.66 37.35 -5.78
C GLY A 403 14.98 35.85 -5.91
N LYS A 404 13.95 34.99 -6.01
CA LYS A 404 14.09 33.54 -6.21
C LYS A 404 13.98 33.16 -7.69
N GLY A 405 14.37 31.92 -8.01
CA GLY A 405 14.11 31.33 -9.33
C GLY A 405 12.62 31.22 -9.64
N ASP A 406 12.26 31.25 -10.92
CA ASP A 406 10.86 31.16 -11.39
C ASP A 406 10.21 29.78 -11.13
N THR A 407 11.05 28.78 -10.85
CA THR A 407 10.67 27.40 -10.55
C THR A 407 10.91 27.12 -9.07
N GLY A 408 9.90 26.57 -8.40
CA GLY A 408 9.97 26.10 -7.01
C GLY A 408 10.53 24.69 -6.91
N THR A 409 11.17 24.37 -5.79
CA THR A 409 11.68 23.03 -5.51
C THR A 409 10.92 22.42 -4.35
N LEU A 410 10.38 21.22 -4.57
CA LEU A 410 9.82 20.36 -3.54
C LEU A 410 10.75 19.15 -3.40
N ARG A 411 11.37 18.97 -2.23
CA ARG A 411 12.20 17.82 -1.92
C ARG A 411 11.45 16.84 -1.02
N MET A 412 11.48 15.57 -1.38
CA MET A 412 11.08 14.47 -0.51
C MET A 412 12.28 13.55 -0.28
N GLU A 413 12.66 13.37 0.97
CA GLU A 413 13.88 12.66 1.34
C GLU A 413 13.58 11.65 2.45
N ALA A 414 14.05 10.42 2.31
CA ALA A 414 13.95 9.39 3.34
C ALA A 414 15.33 8.85 3.71
N PHE A 415 15.60 8.68 5.01
CA PHE A 415 16.87 8.13 5.48
C PHE A 415 16.75 7.52 6.88
N HIS A 416 17.72 6.67 7.25
CA HIS A 416 17.81 6.08 8.58
C HIS A 416 18.65 6.99 9.50
N ARG A 417 18.14 7.32 10.69
CA ARG A 417 18.89 8.07 11.71
C ARG A 417 18.53 7.56 13.10
N GLY A 418 19.53 7.09 13.85
CA GLY A 418 19.38 6.74 15.27
C GLY A 418 18.37 5.61 15.54
N GLY A 419 18.25 4.63 14.65
CA GLY A 419 17.26 3.54 14.80
C GLY A 419 15.81 3.95 14.46
N ALA A 420 15.61 5.13 13.88
CA ALA A 420 14.35 5.58 13.31
C ALA A 420 14.51 5.84 11.81
N ILE A 421 13.39 5.72 11.08
CA ILE A 421 13.26 6.17 9.70
C ILE A 421 12.78 7.61 9.73
N VAL A 422 13.50 8.50 9.07
CA VAL A 422 13.15 9.91 8.95
C VAL A 422 12.71 10.17 7.51
N VAL A 423 11.51 10.74 7.35
CA VAL A 423 10.97 11.17 6.07
C VAL A 423 10.76 12.68 6.12
N GLU A 424 11.47 13.41 5.28
CA GLU A 424 11.43 14.87 5.19
C GLU A 424 10.69 15.31 3.92
N VAL A 425 9.80 16.28 4.07
CA VAL A 425 9.15 16.98 2.96
C VAL A 425 9.51 18.46 3.09
N ALA A 426 10.30 18.98 2.16
CA ALA A 426 10.82 20.33 2.20
C ALA A 426 10.46 21.13 0.93
N ASP A 427 10.06 22.38 1.10
CA ASP A 427 9.84 23.33 0.00
C ASP A 427 10.73 24.56 0.16
N ASP A 428 11.01 25.25 -0.95
CA ASP A 428 11.76 26.52 -0.99
C ASP A 428 10.82 27.75 -1.10
N GLY A 429 9.59 27.61 -0.61
CA GLY A 429 8.51 28.57 -0.73
C GLY A 429 8.62 29.77 0.21
N ALA A 430 7.50 30.45 0.44
CA ALA A 430 7.45 31.65 1.28
C ALA A 430 7.69 31.37 2.78
N GLY A 431 7.69 30.09 3.17
CA GLY A 431 7.68 29.70 4.59
C GLY A 431 6.38 30.10 5.29
N LEU A 432 6.32 29.81 6.58
CA LEU A 432 5.17 30.12 7.41
C LEU A 432 5.13 31.59 7.79
N ASN A 433 3.93 32.18 7.74
CA ASN A 433 3.71 33.54 8.22
C ASN A 433 3.45 33.53 9.73
N ARG A 434 4.50 33.83 10.50
CA ARG A 434 4.48 33.91 11.97
C ARG A 434 3.37 34.82 12.50
N GLU A 435 3.24 36.02 11.96
CA GLU A 435 2.26 37.01 12.42
C GLU A 435 0.82 36.52 12.20
N ALA A 436 0.55 35.91 11.04
CA ALA A 436 -0.75 35.35 10.73
C ALA A 436 -1.12 34.17 11.65
N ILE A 437 -0.16 33.30 11.96
CA ILE A 437 -0.36 32.16 12.87
C ILE A 437 -0.63 32.66 14.28
N VAL A 438 0.18 33.57 14.80
CA VAL A 438 0.00 34.15 16.14
C VAL A 438 -1.34 34.87 16.24
N ALA A 439 -1.69 35.73 15.28
CA ALA A 439 -2.96 36.45 15.28
C ALA A 439 -4.16 35.49 15.30
N LYS A 440 -4.10 34.41 14.52
CA LYS A 440 -5.16 33.39 14.47
C LYS A 440 -5.24 32.54 15.74
N ALA A 441 -4.09 32.23 16.34
CA ALA A 441 -4.02 31.50 17.62
C ALA A 441 -4.57 32.35 18.79
N VAL A 442 -4.27 33.65 18.81
CA VAL A 442 -4.84 34.59 19.79
C VAL A 442 -6.35 34.74 19.61
N GLN A 443 -6.81 34.91 18.36
CA GLN A 443 -8.24 35.03 18.05
C GLN A 443 -9.04 33.81 18.53
N ARG A 444 -8.43 32.62 18.46
CA ARG A 444 -9.04 31.36 18.91
C ARG A 444 -8.85 31.05 20.39
N GLY A 445 -8.11 31.89 21.12
CA GLY A 445 -7.84 31.69 22.54
C GLY A 445 -6.88 30.54 22.84
N ILE A 446 -6.08 30.09 21.86
CA ILE A 446 -5.06 29.05 22.03
C ILE A 446 -3.87 29.63 22.82
N ILE A 447 -3.48 30.87 22.52
CA ILE A 447 -2.42 31.60 23.21
C ILE A 447 -2.90 33.00 23.61
N ALA A 448 -2.35 33.57 24.68
CA ALA A 448 -2.65 34.94 25.11
C ALA A 448 -1.85 35.99 24.32
N SER A 449 -0.59 35.68 23.97
CA SER A 449 0.31 36.51 23.16
C SER A 449 1.38 35.64 22.50
N GLY A 450 1.88 36.05 21.33
CA GLY A 450 3.03 35.40 20.67
C GLY A 450 4.40 35.94 21.11
N ASP A 451 4.44 36.85 22.10
CA ASP A 451 5.66 37.45 22.61
C ASP A 451 6.52 36.41 23.32
N GLY A 452 7.80 36.33 22.94
CA GLY A 452 8.77 35.38 23.51
C GLY A 452 8.72 33.95 22.96
N MET A 453 7.77 33.61 22.07
CA MET A 453 7.72 32.30 21.42
C MET A 453 8.78 32.19 20.31
N SER A 454 9.50 31.07 20.27
CA SER A 454 10.38 30.72 19.14
C SER A 454 9.57 30.42 17.88
N ASP A 455 10.19 30.53 16.72
CA ASP A 455 9.52 30.25 15.44
C ASP A 455 9.02 28.81 15.35
N ASP A 456 9.79 27.85 15.88
CA ASP A 456 9.38 26.45 15.99
C ASP A 456 8.13 26.28 16.86
N ALA A 457 8.06 26.97 18.01
CA ALA A 457 6.91 26.91 18.90
C ALA A 457 5.66 27.55 18.27
N VAL A 458 5.83 28.58 17.43
CA VAL A 458 4.72 29.15 16.66
C VAL A 458 4.29 28.19 15.55
N ALA A 459 5.22 27.54 14.86
CA ALA A 459 4.91 26.59 13.80
C ALA A 459 4.17 25.35 14.32
N GLU A 460 4.46 24.89 15.54
CA GLU A 460 3.75 23.80 16.22
C GLU A 460 2.24 24.05 16.37
N LEU A 461 1.81 25.32 16.51
CA LEU A 461 0.40 25.68 16.64
C LEU A 461 -0.45 25.28 15.42
N ILE A 462 0.17 25.02 14.27
CA ILE A 462 -0.51 24.58 13.05
C ILE A 462 -1.17 23.21 13.23
N PHE A 463 -0.66 22.38 14.14
CA PHE A 463 -1.21 21.05 14.39
C PHE A 463 -2.40 21.04 15.35
N GLU A 464 -2.78 22.21 15.89
CA GLU A 464 -3.96 22.32 16.75
C GLU A 464 -5.27 22.03 15.99
N ALA A 465 -6.23 21.42 16.69
CA ALA A 465 -7.46 20.94 16.06
C ALA A 465 -8.21 22.08 15.35
N GLY A 466 -8.51 21.86 14.06
CA GLY A 466 -9.18 22.83 13.20
C GLY A 466 -8.39 24.10 12.89
N PHE A 467 -7.08 24.16 13.21
CA PHE A 467 -6.20 25.27 12.85
C PHE A 467 -5.90 25.23 11.35
N SER A 468 -6.73 25.90 10.55
CA SER A 468 -6.48 26.14 9.13
C SER A 468 -6.35 27.64 8.90
N THR A 469 -5.30 28.08 8.21
CA THR A 469 -5.07 29.48 7.88
C THR A 469 -5.97 29.99 6.75
N ALA A 470 -6.62 29.10 5.99
CA ALA A 470 -7.51 29.49 4.90
C ALA A 470 -8.80 30.17 5.39
N ALA A 471 -9.21 31.24 4.68
CA ALA A 471 -10.43 32.00 4.95
C ALA A 471 -11.68 31.42 4.26
N ALA A 472 -11.50 30.47 3.33
CA ALA A 472 -12.56 29.77 2.61
C ALA A 472 -12.23 28.28 2.51
N THR A 473 -13.22 27.43 2.78
CA THR A 473 -13.17 26.00 2.44
C THR A 473 -13.24 25.88 0.93
N THR A 474 -12.13 25.53 0.27
CA THR A 474 -12.12 25.22 -1.15
C THR A 474 -12.78 23.86 -1.37
N ASP A 475 -13.63 23.76 -2.41
CA ASP A 475 -14.44 22.57 -2.76
C ASP A 475 -13.62 21.30 -3.08
N LEU A 476 -12.29 21.37 -3.03
CA LEU A 476 -11.39 20.22 -3.24
C LEU A 476 -11.11 19.41 -1.94
N SER A 477 -11.57 19.89 -0.79
CA SER A 477 -11.38 19.26 0.53
C SER A 477 -12.65 18.56 1.03
N GLY A 478 -13.16 17.60 0.25
CA GLY A 478 -14.35 16.81 0.58
C GLY A 478 -14.26 15.90 1.83
N ARG A 479 -13.22 16.03 2.68
CA ARG A 479 -13.08 15.23 3.93
C ARG A 479 -12.50 15.97 5.14
N GLY A 480 -12.51 17.31 5.17
CA GLY A 480 -12.17 18.06 6.40
C GLY A 480 -10.79 17.72 7.00
N VAL A 481 -9.76 17.58 6.16
CA VAL A 481 -8.42 17.14 6.59
C VAL A 481 -7.56 18.37 6.90
N GLY A 482 -7.27 18.60 8.17
CA GLY A 482 -6.30 19.59 8.64
C GLY A 482 -4.96 18.96 9.02
N MET A 483 -4.01 19.79 9.46
CA MET A 483 -2.70 19.30 9.90
C MET A 483 -2.76 18.48 11.18
N ASP A 484 -3.81 18.64 11.97
CA ASP A 484 -4.18 17.78 13.10
C ASP A 484 -4.40 16.31 12.69
N VAL A 485 -4.98 16.07 11.50
CA VAL A 485 -5.16 14.71 10.97
C VAL A 485 -3.83 14.08 10.60
N VAL A 486 -2.91 14.85 9.98
CA VAL A 486 -1.56 14.36 9.67
C VAL A 486 -0.81 13.98 10.94
N ARG A 487 -0.86 14.83 11.98
CA ARG A 487 -0.26 14.51 13.29
C ARG A 487 -0.84 13.23 13.89
N ARG A 488 -2.16 13.08 13.87
CA ARG A 488 -2.83 11.88 14.39
C ARG A 488 -2.43 10.62 13.62
N ASN A 489 -2.44 10.67 12.29
CA ASN A 489 -2.05 9.54 11.45
C ASN A 489 -0.59 9.12 11.69
N VAL A 490 0.32 10.08 11.88
CA VAL A 490 1.72 9.80 12.21
C VAL A 490 1.86 9.23 13.63
N MET A 491 1.10 9.73 14.60
CA MET A 491 1.07 9.17 15.96
C MET A 491 0.50 7.75 16.00
N ASP A 492 -0.52 7.45 15.19
CA ASP A 492 -1.09 6.10 15.05
C ASP A 492 -0.08 5.10 14.45
N LEU A 493 0.95 5.59 13.78
CA LEU A 493 2.12 4.81 13.31
C LEU A 493 3.22 4.68 14.37
N GLY A 494 3.02 5.21 15.57
CA GLY A 494 4.04 5.28 16.63
C GLY A 494 5.14 6.30 16.34
N GLY A 495 4.93 7.19 15.37
CA GLY A 495 5.88 8.21 14.97
C GLY A 495 5.61 9.60 15.55
N THR A 496 6.46 10.54 15.18
CA THR A 496 6.32 11.97 15.50
C THR A 496 6.45 12.81 14.24
N VAL A 497 5.83 13.97 14.22
CA VAL A 497 5.97 14.96 13.15
C VAL A 497 6.43 16.28 13.74
N ALA A 498 7.50 16.84 13.19
CA ALA A 498 8.02 18.15 13.53
C ALA A 498 8.01 19.05 12.31
N ILE A 499 8.02 20.35 12.55
CA ILE A 499 8.04 21.38 11.51
C ILE A 499 9.14 22.39 11.80
N ARG A 500 9.89 22.76 10.76
CA ARG A 500 10.81 23.89 10.76
C ARG A 500 10.50 24.77 9.57
N SER A 501 10.36 26.06 9.80
CA SER A 501 10.08 27.00 8.73
C SER A 501 10.82 28.30 8.96
N THR A 502 11.31 28.88 7.88
CA THR A 502 11.93 30.20 7.92
C THR A 502 11.28 31.05 6.84
N HIS A 503 10.77 32.21 7.25
CA HIS A 503 10.07 33.09 6.34
C HIS A 503 10.97 33.48 5.15
N GLY A 504 10.44 33.36 3.94
CA GLY A 504 11.15 33.58 2.68
C GLY A 504 12.10 32.45 2.25
N SER A 505 12.40 31.46 3.09
CA SER A 505 13.31 30.34 2.76
C SER A 505 12.62 28.99 2.60
N GLY A 506 11.35 28.88 3.02
CA GLY A 506 10.52 27.69 2.84
C GLY A 506 10.21 26.96 4.14
N THR A 507 9.68 25.75 4.02
CA THR A 507 9.25 24.91 5.15
C THR A 507 9.75 23.49 4.99
N THR A 508 10.09 22.85 6.10
CA THR A 508 10.48 21.44 6.18
C THR A 508 9.62 20.75 7.24
N PHE A 509 8.91 19.72 6.82
CA PHE A 509 8.22 18.78 7.70
C PHE A 509 9.08 17.54 7.85
N THR A 510 9.31 17.12 9.09
CA THR A 510 10.11 15.94 9.41
C THR A 510 9.23 14.93 10.13
N ILE A 511 8.95 13.80 9.48
CA ILE A 511 8.27 12.66 10.08
C ILE A 511 9.32 11.67 10.56
N THR A 512 9.27 11.28 11.84
CA THR A 512 10.16 10.28 12.42
C THR A 512 9.34 9.06 12.80
N LEU A 513 9.65 7.91 12.20
CA LEU A 513 8.94 6.63 12.39
C LEU A 513 9.90 5.61 13.03
N PRO A 514 9.44 4.81 14.00
CA PRO A 514 10.26 3.73 14.56
C PRO A 514 10.51 2.63 13.51
N LEU A 515 11.68 1.98 13.55
CA LEU A 515 12.03 0.87 12.63
C LEU A 515 11.26 -0.44 12.90
N THR A 516 10.50 -0.55 13.99
CA THR A 516 10.04 -1.84 14.53
C THR A 516 8.53 -1.90 14.83
N LEU A 517 8.05 -3.09 15.24
CA LEU A 517 6.80 -3.27 15.97
C LEU A 517 6.66 -2.12 16.96
N ALA A 518 5.48 -1.53 17.11
CA ALA A 518 5.27 -0.40 18.00
C ALA A 518 5.75 -0.75 19.43
N ILE A 519 6.98 -0.41 19.77
CA ILE A 519 7.56 -0.52 21.10
C ILE A 519 7.35 0.84 21.72
N ILE A 520 6.69 0.85 22.87
CA ILE A 520 6.45 2.07 23.63
C ILE A 520 7.28 1.98 24.91
N ASP A 521 8.10 3.00 25.15
CA ASP A 521 8.70 3.20 26.46
C ASP A 521 7.59 3.63 27.43
N GLY A 522 7.38 2.83 28.46
CA GLY A 522 6.27 3.01 29.37
C GLY A 522 6.67 2.95 30.83
N LEU A 523 5.96 3.71 31.66
CA LEU A 523 5.99 3.60 33.10
C LEU A 523 4.89 2.61 33.52
N THR A 524 5.31 1.51 34.13
CA THR A 524 4.43 0.47 34.65
C THR A 524 3.84 0.91 35.98
N ALA A 525 2.52 0.94 36.06
CA ALA A 525 1.76 1.34 37.23
C ALA A 525 0.76 0.26 37.63
N ALA A 526 0.67 0.00 38.93
CA ALA A 526 -0.30 -0.91 39.52
C ALA A 526 -1.59 -0.17 39.86
N VAL A 527 -2.73 -0.81 39.61
CA VAL A 527 -4.07 -0.35 40.00
C VAL A 527 -4.86 -1.56 40.47
N ALA A 528 -5.08 -1.66 41.78
CA ALA A 528 -5.53 -2.88 42.45
C ALA A 528 -4.64 -4.08 42.08
N GLU A 529 -5.23 -5.17 41.58
CA GLU A 529 -4.50 -6.36 41.14
C GLU A 529 -4.04 -6.29 39.67
N GLU A 530 -4.36 -5.19 38.97
CA GLU A 530 -4.13 -5.03 37.55
C GLU A 530 -2.89 -4.16 37.27
N THR A 531 -2.23 -4.42 36.14
CA THR A 531 -1.04 -3.66 35.71
C THR A 531 -1.32 -2.88 34.44
N TYR A 532 -0.92 -1.60 34.44
CA TYR A 532 -1.08 -0.67 33.33
C TYR A 532 0.26 -0.09 32.91
N ILE A 533 0.36 0.29 31.64
CA ILE A 533 1.54 0.96 31.08
C ILE A 533 1.14 2.35 30.61
N VAL A 534 1.73 3.36 31.21
CA VAL A 534 1.54 4.76 30.84
C VAL A 534 2.70 5.20 29.95
N PRO A 535 2.46 5.65 28.70
CA PRO A 535 3.53 6.07 27.79
C PRO A 535 4.39 7.18 28.38
N LEU A 536 5.72 6.98 28.41
CA LEU A 536 6.66 7.94 29.01
C LEU A 536 6.64 9.30 28.31
N VAL A 537 6.43 9.32 26.98
CA VAL A 537 6.31 10.55 26.19
C VAL A 537 5.15 11.45 26.64
N SER A 538 4.11 10.87 27.23
CA SER A 538 2.96 11.62 27.75
C SER A 538 3.14 12.06 29.20
N ILE A 539 4.14 11.54 29.91
CA ILE A 539 4.35 11.83 31.34
C ILE A 539 5.15 13.12 31.49
N VAL A 540 4.58 14.06 32.22
CA VAL A 540 5.28 15.29 32.63
C VAL A 540 6.05 15.05 33.92
N GLU A 541 5.39 14.49 34.94
CA GLU A 541 5.94 14.27 36.27
C GLU A 541 5.06 13.29 37.06
N SER A 542 5.61 12.59 38.06
CA SER A 542 4.83 11.81 39.04
C SER A 542 4.91 12.47 40.41
N VAL A 543 3.78 12.60 41.09
CA VAL A 543 3.69 13.26 42.39
C VAL A 543 2.85 12.44 43.37
N GLN A 544 3.31 12.37 44.61
CA GLN A 544 2.50 11.87 45.71
C GLN A 544 1.64 13.02 46.25
N VAL A 545 0.34 12.81 46.35
CA VAL A 545 -0.59 13.88 46.69
C VAL A 545 -0.84 13.89 48.19
N GLN A 546 -0.74 15.05 48.82
CA GLN A 546 -1.13 15.21 50.21
C GLN A 546 -2.64 15.43 50.34
N PRO A 547 -3.30 14.95 51.42
CA PRO A 547 -4.74 15.07 51.61
C PRO A 547 -5.28 16.51 51.44
N ASP A 548 -4.54 17.48 51.96
CA ASP A 548 -4.91 18.92 51.93
C ASP A 548 -4.82 19.54 50.52
N GLY A 549 -4.15 18.83 49.60
CA GLY A 549 -3.97 19.23 48.21
C GLY A 549 -5.10 18.79 47.27
N VAL A 550 -6.08 18.01 47.76
CA VAL A 550 -7.21 17.50 46.98
C VAL A 550 -8.49 18.25 47.30
N ARG A 551 -9.23 18.65 46.26
CA ARG A 551 -10.56 19.25 46.38
C ARG A 551 -11.56 18.52 45.51
N SER A 552 -12.69 18.15 46.09
CA SER A 552 -13.83 17.63 45.34
C SER A 552 -14.66 18.78 44.75
N VAL A 553 -15.16 18.61 43.53
CA VAL A 553 -15.98 19.61 42.84
C VAL A 553 -17.46 19.24 42.91
N VAL A 554 -18.33 20.24 43.03
CA VAL A 554 -19.78 20.07 42.95
C VAL A 554 -20.14 19.61 41.52
N GLY A 555 -20.70 18.41 41.38
CA GLY A 555 -20.95 17.75 40.08
C GLY A 555 -20.15 16.46 39.87
N GLY A 556 -19.22 16.13 40.77
CA GLY A 556 -18.40 14.92 40.71
C GLY A 556 -17.01 15.19 40.12
N GLY A 557 -16.01 14.45 40.62
CA GLY A 557 -14.61 14.62 40.26
C GLY A 557 -13.76 15.24 41.36
N GLU A 558 -12.48 14.88 41.34
CA GLU A 558 -11.46 15.34 42.27
C GLU A 558 -10.44 16.19 41.50
N LEU A 559 -10.00 17.28 42.09
CA LEU A 559 -8.90 18.11 41.60
C LEU A 559 -7.76 18.02 42.61
N PHE A 560 -6.53 18.01 42.14
CA PHE A 560 -5.36 18.22 42.98
C PHE A 560 -4.61 19.48 42.56
N ARG A 561 -3.94 20.09 43.53
CA ARG A 561 -3.07 21.23 43.27
C ARG A 561 -1.72 20.73 42.74
N PHE A 562 -1.42 21.03 41.48
CA PHE A 562 -0.12 20.84 40.87
C PHE A 562 0.54 22.21 40.65
N ARG A 563 1.53 22.52 41.49
CA ARG A 563 2.18 23.86 41.54
C ARG A 563 1.11 24.95 41.77
N ASP A 564 0.91 25.85 40.80
CA ASP A 564 -0.07 26.94 40.88
C ASP A 564 -1.37 26.67 40.12
N GLN A 565 -1.58 25.43 39.63
CA GLN A 565 -2.75 25.04 38.85
C GLN A 565 -3.52 23.92 39.53
N TRP A 566 -4.85 23.91 39.32
CA TRP A 566 -5.72 22.81 39.74
C TRP A 566 -5.92 21.86 38.58
N LEU A 567 -5.37 20.65 38.69
CA LEU A 567 -5.51 19.62 37.68
C LEU A 567 -6.54 18.57 38.13
N PRO A 568 -7.33 18.04 37.19
CA PRO A 568 -8.27 16.97 37.51
C PRO A 568 -7.57 15.64 37.72
N ILE A 569 -8.09 14.87 38.68
CA ILE A 569 -7.67 13.50 38.95
C ILE A 569 -8.60 12.55 38.20
N VAL A 570 -8.01 11.72 37.35
CA VAL A 570 -8.64 10.59 36.70
C VAL A 570 -8.11 9.34 37.38
N ARG A 571 -8.97 8.64 38.13
CA ARG A 571 -8.61 7.38 38.77
C ARG A 571 -8.76 6.24 37.78
N LEU A 572 -7.66 5.56 37.46
CA LEU A 572 -7.69 4.43 36.54
C LEU A 572 -8.61 3.30 37.04
N PHE A 573 -8.67 3.10 38.36
CA PHE A 573 -9.58 2.18 39.03
C PHE A 573 -11.04 2.38 38.59
N ASP A 574 -11.51 3.64 38.61
CA ASP A 574 -12.90 3.98 38.27
C ASP A 574 -13.14 3.94 36.75
N VAL A 575 -12.13 4.28 35.94
CA VAL A 575 -12.26 4.33 34.49
C VAL A 575 -12.35 2.93 33.88
N PHE A 576 -11.50 2.01 34.35
CA PHE A 576 -11.44 0.64 33.83
C PHE A 576 -12.29 -0.35 34.61
N GLY A 577 -12.97 0.11 35.68
CA GLY A 577 -13.88 -0.73 36.45
C GLY A 577 -13.18 -1.85 37.20
N CYS A 578 -11.99 -1.57 37.74
CA CYS A 578 -11.20 -2.55 38.49
C CYS A 578 -12.00 -3.06 39.70
N GLN A 579 -11.84 -4.34 40.03
CA GLN A 579 -12.45 -4.93 41.21
C GLN A 579 -11.58 -4.69 42.45
N GLY A 580 -12.22 -4.61 43.62
CA GLY A 580 -11.52 -4.47 44.90
C GLY A 580 -11.85 -3.18 45.64
N LYS A 581 -11.00 -2.83 46.61
CA LYS A 581 -11.19 -1.64 47.45
C LYS A 581 -10.57 -0.43 46.75
N ARG A 582 -11.39 0.58 46.48
CA ARG A 582 -10.95 1.88 45.95
C ARG A 582 -9.99 2.56 46.94
N PRO A 583 -8.71 2.77 46.59
CA PRO A 583 -7.77 3.40 47.50
C PRO A 583 -8.01 4.91 47.59
N PRO A 584 -7.76 5.53 48.76
CA PRO A 584 -7.82 6.98 48.91
C PRO A 584 -6.65 7.67 48.16
N VAL A 585 -6.80 8.94 47.79
CA VAL A 585 -5.84 9.64 46.89
C VAL A 585 -4.45 9.79 47.52
N ASP A 586 -4.40 9.88 48.84
CA ASP A 586 -3.19 10.11 49.63
C ASP A 586 -2.32 8.86 49.83
N GLU A 587 -2.88 7.68 49.57
CA GLU A 587 -2.17 6.40 49.66
C GLU A 587 -1.54 5.97 48.32
N GLY A 588 -1.80 6.69 47.23
CA GLY A 588 -1.28 6.37 45.89
C GLY A 588 -0.44 7.48 45.27
N ILE A 589 -0.23 7.35 43.96
CA ILE A 589 0.61 8.25 43.16
C ILE A 589 -0.25 8.85 42.05
N VAL A 590 -0.07 10.15 41.79
CA VAL A 590 -0.68 10.82 40.64
C VAL A 590 0.40 11.08 39.58
N ILE A 591 0.23 10.45 38.42
CA ILE A 591 1.06 10.67 37.24
C ILE A 591 0.45 11.83 36.46
N VAL A 592 1.13 12.98 36.41
CA VAL A 592 0.75 14.13 35.59
C VAL A 592 1.08 13.78 34.15
N VAL A 593 0.04 13.70 33.32
CA VAL A 593 0.17 13.42 31.89
C VAL A 593 -0.39 14.56 31.06
N GLU A 594 0.16 14.73 29.86
CA GLU A 594 -0.29 15.71 28.87
C GLU A 594 -0.72 15.00 27.60
N GLY A 595 -1.91 15.35 27.11
CA GLY A 595 -2.46 14.84 25.85
C GLY A 595 -3.37 15.88 25.21
N GLU A 596 -3.22 16.08 23.89
CA GLU A 596 -3.96 17.12 23.16
C GLU A 596 -3.88 18.51 23.83
N GLY A 597 -2.68 18.89 24.32
CA GLY A 597 -2.42 20.17 24.99
C GLY A 597 -3.08 20.33 26.37
N THR A 598 -3.77 19.32 26.88
CA THR A 598 -4.44 19.36 28.18
C THR A 598 -3.76 18.44 29.18
N ARG A 599 -3.55 18.94 30.40
CA ARG A 599 -2.96 18.18 31.51
C ARG A 599 -4.00 17.58 32.43
N ILE A 600 -3.82 16.32 32.77
CA ILE A 600 -4.64 15.59 33.73
C ILE A 600 -3.72 14.79 34.67
N GLY A 601 -4.19 14.47 35.87
CA GLY A 601 -3.50 13.55 36.78
C GLY A 601 -4.12 12.17 36.70
N LEU A 602 -3.34 11.15 36.35
CA LEU A 602 -3.75 9.76 36.44
C LEU A 602 -3.40 9.22 37.82
N PHE A 603 -4.41 8.87 38.60
CA PHE A 603 -4.19 8.25 39.91
C PHE A 603 -4.02 6.74 39.75
N VAL A 604 -2.93 6.24 40.34
CA VAL A 604 -2.51 4.84 40.39
C VAL A 604 -2.08 4.49 41.81
N ASP A 605 -2.03 3.21 42.14
CA ASP A 605 -1.75 2.77 43.51
C ASP A 605 -0.23 2.78 43.74
N GLU A 606 0.53 2.25 42.79
CA GLU A 606 1.98 2.15 42.88
C GLU A 606 2.65 2.29 41.50
N LEU A 607 3.90 2.76 41.48
CA LEU A 607 4.76 2.72 40.29
C LEU A 607 5.75 1.57 40.43
N ILE A 608 5.65 0.59 39.51
CA ILE A 608 6.50 -0.59 39.53
C ILE A 608 7.87 -0.27 38.94
N GLY A 609 7.92 0.45 37.82
CA GLY A 609 9.17 0.81 37.15
C GLY A 609 9.00 1.15 35.67
N GLN A 610 10.11 1.42 35.00
CA GLN A 610 10.14 1.69 33.56
C GLN A 610 10.47 0.42 32.77
N GLN A 611 9.77 0.19 31.67
CA GLN A 611 10.08 -0.90 30.75
C GLN A 611 9.65 -0.56 29.32
N GLN A 612 10.29 -1.22 28.36
CA GLN A 612 9.89 -1.17 26.97
C GLN A 612 8.79 -2.20 26.72
N ALA A 613 7.63 -1.74 26.25
CA ALA A 613 6.48 -2.58 26.02
C ALA A 613 6.23 -2.77 24.52
N VAL A 614 6.19 -4.02 24.06
CA VAL A 614 5.77 -4.34 22.69
C VAL A 614 4.25 -4.21 22.62
N VAL A 615 3.75 -3.24 21.86
CA VAL A 615 2.31 -3.01 21.68
C VAL A 615 1.74 -4.10 20.80
N LYS A 616 0.75 -4.82 21.33
CA LYS A 616 -0.11 -5.72 20.59
C LYS A 616 -1.46 -5.04 20.40
N SER A 617 -1.95 -5.03 19.16
CA SER A 617 -3.28 -4.51 18.87
C SER A 617 -4.34 -5.41 19.51
N LEU A 618 -5.25 -4.80 20.27
CA LEU A 618 -6.41 -5.47 20.84
C LEU A 618 -7.54 -5.64 19.80
N GLU A 619 -7.50 -4.89 18.69
CA GLU A 619 -8.63 -4.74 17.76
C GLU A 619 -8.93 -5.99 16.93
N ALA A 620 -7.96 -6.87 16.76
CA ALA A 620 -8.16 -8.13 16.02
C ALA A 620 -9.14 -9.07 16.75
N ASN A 621 -9.19 -8.99 18.09
CA ASN A 621 -9.92 -9.94 18.94
C ASN A 621 -10.96 -9.26 19.86
N TYR A 622 -10.82 -7.96 20.11
CA TYR A 622 -11.64 -7.20 21.04
C TYR A 622 -12.16 -5.90 20.39
N ARG A 623 -13.28 -5.40 20.90
CA ARG A 623 -13.78 -4.07 20.49
C ARG A 623 -12.87 -2.99 21.08
N ARG A 624 -12.72 -1.87 20.37
CA ARG A 624 -11.96 -0.71 20.83
C ARG A 624 -12.45 -0.26 22.21
N VAL A 625 -11.57 -0.32 23.22
CA VAL A 625 -11.84 0.10 24.59
C VAL A 625 -11.38 1.56 24.73
N ALA A 626 -12.28 2.45 25.13
CA ALA A 626 -11.94 3.85 25.34
C ALA A 626 -10.94 3.99 26.50
N GLY A 627 -9.86 4.75 26.29
CA GLY A 627 -8.79 4.92 27.28
C GLY A 627 -7.67 3.87 27.20
N VAL A 628 -7.73 2.92 26.25
CA VAL A 628 -6.68 1.91 26.02
C VAL A 628 -6.22 1.98 24.56
N SER A 629 -4.91 2.06 24.33
CA SER A 629 -4.30 2.08 22.99
C SER A 629 -3.86 0.70 22.51
N GLY A 630 -3.59 -0.23 23.44
CA GLY A 630 -3.18 -1.59 23.14
C GLY A 630 -2.89 -2.39 24.41
N ALA A 631 -2.23 -3.53 24.26
CA ALA A 631 -1.78 -4.34 25.39
C ALA A 631 -0.36 -4.86 25.15
N THR A 632 0.32 -5.25 26.22
CA THR A 632 1.59 -5.96 26.16
C THR A 632 1.55 -7.19 27.06
N ILE A 633 2.53 -8.07 26.89
CA ILE A 633 2.72 -9.24 27.76
C ILE A 633 3.96 -8.97 28.61
N LEU A 634 3.81 -9.03 29.92
CA LEU A 634 4.87 -8.84 30.91
C LEU A 634 5.78 -10.07 30.99
N ALA A 635 6.94 -9.93 31.65
CA ALA A 635 7.94 -11.00 31.76
C ALA A 635 7.41 -12.25 32.49
N ASP A 636 6.43 -12.10 33.36
CA ASP A 636 5.74 -13.19 34.07
C ASP A 636 4.60 -13.82 33.26
N GLY A 637 4.38 -13.36 32.03
CA GLY A 637 3.32 -13.82 31.13
C GLY A 637 1.96 -13.16 31.36
N SER A 638 1.83 -12.27 32.35
CA SER A 638 0.60 -11.50 32.58
C SER A 638 0.41 -10.43 31.49
N VAL A 639 -0.83 -9.94 31.34
CA VAL A 639 -1.18 -8.93 30.34
C VAL A 639 -1.26 -7.57 31.02
N ALA A 640 -0.59 -6.57 30.45
CA ALA A 640 -0.72 -5.18 30.88
C ALA A 640 -1.34 -4.33 29.78
N LEU A 641 -2.29 -3.47 30.15
CA LEU A 641 -2.97 -2.57 29.21
C LEU A 641 -2.20 -1.26 29.06
N ILE A 642 -2.07 -0.79 27.82
CA ILE A 642 -1.39 0.47 27.51
C ILE A 642 -2.41 1.59 27.48
N VAL A 643 -2.19 2.62 28.29
CA VAL A 643 -3.13 3.72 28.51
C VAL A 643 -3.12 4.69 27.32
N ASP A 644 -4.30 4.96 26.74
CA ASP A 644 -4.52 6.03 25.75
C ASP A 644 -4.78 7.35 26.49
N VAL A 645 -3.72 8.12 26.73
CA VAL A 645 -3.78 9.41 27.45
C VAL A 645 -4.71 10.40 26.75
N ALA A 646 -4.63 10.52 25.42
CA ALA A 646 -5.51 11.41 24.65
C ALA A 646 -6.98 10.96 24.76
N GLY A 647 -7.23 9.64 24.73
CA GLY A 647 -8.53 9.06 25.00
C GLY A 647 -9.10 9.44 26.37
N LEU A 648 -8.29 9.35 27.42
CA LEU A 648 -8.67 9.71 28.78
C LEU A 648 -8.98 11.21 28.91
N VAL A 649 -8.17 12.08 28.31
CA VAL A 649 -8.43 13.54 28.26
C VAL A 649 -9.79 13.83 27.63
N ARG A 650 -10.10 13.22 26.48
CA ARG A 650 -11.39 13.40 25.79
C ARG A 650 -12.58 12.88 26.61
N MET A 651 -12.42 11.74 27.30
CA MET A 651 -13.45 11.21 28.19
C MET A 651 -13.75 12.17 29.35
N GLN A 652 -12.71 12.79 29.88
CA GLN A 652 -12.85 13.73 30.98
C GLN A 652 -13.50 15.06 30.54
N ALA A 653 -13.16 15.56 29.35
CA ALA A 653 -13.80 16.73 28.76
C ALA A 653 -15.31 16.53 28.56
N ARG A 654 -15.73 15.34 28.10
CA ARG A 654 -17.17 15.00 27.95
C ARG A 654 -17.92 14.96 29.28
N ARG A 655 -17.28 14.47 30.36
CA ARG A 655 -17.86 14.48 31.71
C ARG A 655 -18.07 15.88 32.30
N LYS A 656 -17.32 16.89 31.85
CA LYS A 656 -17.55 18.29 32.24
C LYS A 656 -18.71 18.95 31.49
N ALA A 657 -19.07 18.43 30.32
CA ALA A 657 -20.07 19.02 29.43
C ALA A 657 -21.48 18.44 29.60
N ALA A 658 -21.60 17.25 30.20
CA ALA A 658 -22.85 16.63 30.64
C ALA A 658 -23.12 16.98 32.11
#